data_AF-A0A2J8A9K2-F1
#
_entry.id   AF-A0A2J8A9K2-F1
#
_cell.length_a   1.000
_cell.length_b   1.000
_cell.length_c   1.000
_cell.angle_alpha   90.00
_cell.angle_beta   90.00
_cell.angle_gamma   90.00
#
_symmetry.space_group_name_H-M   'P 1'
#
loop_
_entity.id
_entity.type
_entity.pdbx_description
1 polymer ?
#
loop_
_entity_poly.entity_id
_entity_poly.type
_entity_poly.pdbx_seq_one_letter_code
_entity_poly.pdbx_strand_id
1 'polypeptide(L)'
;MARKQGISTGELYENLNMSYQDIREEEKAAKAKKQKQLSWKRRHRMASAIALAKAASKDEVWRGVHKRNQEFFDRLSEEDQDYVLDIKIAMTVRYKTGNGQPHTKVYNINKVVKKKDAHSSADSALSYEKQRIQDESGVHEVVDAKVVSHELTKVNPKPHSLLKTKMRDAHTLMIDGDDKQVWDRKQGTCVYDYLIHRFANIKCFKRTPLTYESLDHIFREYDEIDGVYLRGSALKTGVSAEQIELFCRRYRISMYALDQENMYFHIYQPPEEKRNHNTRALIFKVTNEHFYPVPENAVKSLKKAISNALCKTDVVRSAVPSKGEEVVKKAYSAIHAFEEVTNPMSILVNVLSEKLTQPLSTSIYYDGDIRSFELNNELYLINPEAEEVKCIYERLGTPYSGQNINTGLFDIIEHIAKMKIPKSSPNPHVNATLMSEGIKARSHIGCVNGFDEKSIRELEAAGRVTCSDISKSHSNCLYSPVEDWIVLGFNDCWEDYRGDCSKLGLYYIETDDKSLFHGNNIYSNSILAKARAEGIPFEVTQQLLCSDKLPGTFFRQIIDAIVQVAGGRKDLIKKLINLLAGWLGKHLTKHYRAAINTDLNSAWTWLQKYGSLESPDIFVTPFEIPALDNKTAFLYGQAFQTTLSEHNIPMYIQVADQRNIELYEMSKAMGGTLAYRKVDCAATIGGAYPPLSDAWGGYRKADLPKALRPQIQKNAKFVEARGWTVPGLKDSDQWEDIMDLVQAKGGLLLQGRAGTGKTYCAKQIARALIKQGLTVDLIAPTNKAALNIQGKTIHKYLRMDQSGKISGQQAQFVRDHVDVIIVDEISMIGKYLWKRLVELKKATKVIFILLGDHRHTRKSTTWAPKGLKSKTKTKTETDIKEPPRQGKLTVNNEYFCVTKVVDEMVTCQTTRSDSEGNPKEHLVECPLDDFHGRFLVNYAMTVHKTQGETFTAEYTIWDWGRMPTKLKYTALSRAKKPDQVFMMTSSQLLDSPVNVVKEISSAARSSIVKKIQAHQATDSKRGLETNVDLTFVESMIKAQGGLCHHCHTEVKLDCYSKQDPVQLSLDRVDNTRGHIKSNLVLSCWGCNRSRQNKKL
;
A
#
# COMPACT_ATOMS: atom_id res chain seq x y z
N MET A 1 -5.73 22.21 59.31
CA MET A 1 -4.46 22.86 59.70
C MET A 1 -4.55 23.54 61.07
N ALA A 2 -5.58 24.32 61.40
CA ALA A 2 -5.70 24.99 62.72
C ALA A 2 -5.75 24.06 63.96
N ARG A 3 -6.39 22.88 63.87
CA ARG A 3 -6.33 21.84 64.94
C ARG A 3 -4.93 21.23 65.15
N LYS A 4 -4.01 21.40 64.19
CA LYS A 4 -2.60 21.00 64.32
C LYS A 4 -1.72 22.13 64.90
N GLN A 5 -2.28 23.31 65.20
CA GLN A 5 -1.54 24.48 65.69
C GLN A 5 -2.15 25.13 66.95
N GLY A 6 -3.12 24.49 67.62
CA GLY A 6 -3.60 24.93 68.93
C GLY A 6 -4.43 26.22 68.96
N ILE A 7 -4.95 26.68 67.81
CA ILE A 7 -5.77 27.89 67.74
C ILE A 7 -7.22 27.55 68.11
N SER A 8 -7.79 28.26 69.09
CA SER A 8 -9.17 28.03 69.54
C SER A 8 -10.17 28.55 68.50
N THR A 9 -11.34 27.91 68.42
CA THR A 9 -12.40 28.22 67.44
C THR A 9 -12.99 29.63 67.55
N GLY A 10 -12.66 30.39 68.60
CA GLY A 10 -13.10 31.78 68.77
C GLY A 10 -12.38 32.78 67.87
N GLU A 11 -11.08 32.59 67.60
CA GLU A 11 -10.25 33.58 66.86
C GLU A 11 -10.39 33.48 65.33
N LEU A 12 -11.01 32.42 64.81
CA LEU A 12 -11.25 32.23 63.38
C LEU A 12 -12.45 33.04 62.87
N TYR A 13 -13.32 33.53 63.76
CA TYR A 13 -14.57 34.19 63.40
C TYR A 13 -14.47 35.71 63.19
N GLU A 14 -13.37 36.36 63.62
CA GLU A 14 -13.22 37.82 63.44
C GLU A 14 -12.56 38.21 62.09
N ASN A 15 -11.88 37.29 61.40
CA ASN A 15 -11.16 37.58 60.15
C ASN A 15 -11.93 37.23 58.84
N LEU A 16 -13.22 36.89 58.93
CA LEU A 16 -14.03 36.45 57.77
C LEU A 16 -15.13 37.42 57.32
N ASN A 17 -15.03 38.71 57.65
CA ASN A 17 -15.97 39.73 57.15
C ASN A 17 -15.43 40.44 55.89
N MET A 18 -15.35 39.72 54.77
CA MET A 18 -15.43 40.33 53.44
C MET A 18 -16.82 40.08 52.87
N SER A 19 -17.49 41.14 52.42
CA SER A 19 -18.85 41.06 51.87
C SER A 19 -18.87 40.23 50.58
N TYR A 20 -19.94 39.47 50.39
CA TYR A 20 -20.21 38.68 49.18
C TYR A 20 -20.21 39.54 47.90
N GLN A 21 -20.38 40.86 48.01
CA GLN A 21 -20.25 41.79 46.89
C GLN A 21 -18.79 42.03 46.47
N ASP A 22 -17.85 42.07 47.41
CA ASP A 22 -16.42 42.31 47.14
C ASP A 22 -15.78 41.12 46.43
N ILE A 23 -16.15 39.89 46.83
CA ILE A 23 -15.72 38.65 46.18
C ILE A 23 -16.23 38.60 44.72
N ARG A 24 -17.43 39.12 44.46
CA ARG A 24 -18.05 39.10 43.12
C ARG A 24 -17.46 40.14 42.18
N GLU A 25 -17.03 41.29 42.70
CA GLU A 25 -16.27 42.32 41.99
C GLU A 25 -14.86 41.83 41.63
N GLU A 26 -14.15 41.17 42.55
CA GLU A 26 -12.85 40.56 42.30
C GLU A 26 -12.91 39.41 41.28
N GLU A 27 -13.94 38.55 41.34
CA GLU A 27 -14.14 37.50 40.32
C GLU A 27 -14.44 38.07 38.92
N LYS A 28 -15.19 39.18 38.83
CA LYS A 28 -15.43 39.89 37.57
C LYS A 28 -14.14 40.52 37.03
N ALA A 29 -13.34 41.14 37.88
CA ALA A 29 -12.04 41.71 37.50
C ALA A 29 -11.05 40.62 37.05
N ALA A 30 -10.99 39.48 37.74
CA ALA A 30 -10.15 38.34 37.39
C ALA A 30 -10.56 37.70 36.04
N LYS A 31 -11.86 37.55 35.78
CA LYS A 31 -12.37 37.05 34.48
C LYS A 31 -12.07 38.01 33.33
N ALA A 32 -12.22 39.32 33.54
CA ALA A 32 -11.89 40.33 32.52
C ALA A 32 -10.38 40.35 32.19
N LYS A 33 -9.50 40.18 33.19
CA LYS A 33 -8.04 40.10 33.04
C LYS A 33 -7.62 38.82 32.30
N LYS A 34 -8.26 37.68 32.59
CA LYS A 34 -8.03 36.39 31.90
C LYS A 34 -8.50 36.43 30.44
N GLN A 35 -9.61 37.12 30.15
CA GLN A 35 -10.17 37.26 28.80
C GLN A 35 -9.34 38.21 27.91
N LYS A 36 -8.77 39.30 28.47
CA LYS A 36 -7.79 40.15 27.77
C LYS A 36 -6.47 39.43 27.48
N GLN A 37 -5.96 38.60 28.38
CA GLN A 37 -4.76 37.77 28.15
C GLN A 37 -4.95 36.68 27.08
N LEU A 38 -6.14 36.05 27.03
CA LEU A 38 -6.49 35.07 26.01
C LEU A 38 -6.67 35.70 24.62
N SER A 39 -7.18 36.93 24.55
CA SER A 39 -7.32 37.72 23.31
C SER A 39 -5.96 38.12 22.70
N TRP A 40 -5.00 38.55 23.53
CA TRP A 40 -3.64 38.87 23.10
C TRP A 40 -2.87 37.62 22.62
N LYS A 41 -2.95 36.50 23.35
CA LYS A 41 -2.34 35.21 22.94
C LYS A 41 -2.98 34.61 21.67
N ARG A 42 -4.26 34.86 21.38
CA ARG A 42 -4.91 34.44 20.13
C ARG A 42 -4.52 35.29 18.92
N ARG A 43 -4.40 36.61 19.07
CA ARG A 43 -3.96 37.51 17.98
C ARG A 43 -2.53 37.24 17.53
N HIS A 44 -1.61 36.94 18.46
CA HIS A 44 -0.24 36.53 18.11
C HIS A 44 -0.18 35.14 17.45
N ARG A 45 -0.99 34.17 17.90
CA ARG A 45 -1.08 32.84 17.27
C ARG A 45 -1.68 32.89 15.86
N MET A 46 -2.62 33.79 15.58
CA MET A 46 -3.17 33.99 14.23
C MET A 46 -2.21 34.73 13.30
N ALA A 47 -1.47 35.75 13.76
CA ALA A 47 -0.47 36.43 12.94
C ALA A 47 0.69 35.48 12.55
N SER A 48 1.13 34.61 13.47
CA SER A 48 2.13 33.57 13.17
C SER A 48 1.56 32.45 12.27
N ALA A 49 0.29 32.06 12.43
CA ALA A 49 -0.35 31.06 11.56
C ALA A 49 -0.56 31.56 10.11
N ILE A 50 -0.76 32.87 9.91
CA ILE A 50 -0.92 33.48 8.58
C ILE A 50 0.43 33.68 7.88
N ALA A 51 1.52 33.91 8.61
CA ALA A 51 2.88 33.91 8.07
C ALA A 51 3.38 32.48 7.71
N LEU A 52 3.05 31.47 8.54
CA LEU A 52 3.37 30.05 8.32
C LEU A 52 2.60 29.43 7.14
N ALA A 53 1.41 29.93 6.80
CA ALA A 53 0.62 29.43 5.68
C ALA A 53 1.15 29.86 4.30
N LYS A 54 2.10 30.82 4.23
CA LYS A 54 2.63 31.36 2.96
C LYS A 54 4.02 30.84 2.56
N ALA A 55 4.72 30.06 3.38
CA ALA A 55 6.13 29.71 3.13
C ALA A 55 6.51 28.23 3.33
N ALA A 56 5.55 27.29 3.37
CA ALA A 56 5.86 25.92 3.74
C ALA A 56 6.46 25.10 2.56
N SER A 57 7.78 25.14 2.44
CA SER A 57 8.59 24.07 1.86
C SER A 57 8.65 22.88 2.84
N LYS A 58 8.98 21.69 2.34
CA LYS A 58 8.92 20.41 3.08
C LYS A 58 9.79 20.33 4.37
N ASP A 59 10.64 21.33 4.62
CA ASP A 59 11.60 21.36 5.75
C ASP A 59 11.03 21.89 7.09
N GLU A 60 9.82 22.46 7.12
CA GLU A 60 9.34 23.13 8.34
C GLU A 60 8.40 22.28 9.21
N VAL A 61 7.73 21.28 8.63
CA VAL A 61 7.01 20.23 9.39
C VAL A 61 7.99 19.41 10.23
N TRP A 62 9.20 19.22 9.68
CA TRP A 62 10.36 18.62 10.33
C TRP A 62 10.72 19.28 11.65
N ARG A 63 10.74 20.63 11.70
CA ARG A 63 11.09 21.40 12.91
C ARG A 63 10.04 21.29 14.02
N GLY A 64 8.76 21.02 13.73
CA GLY A 64 7.69 20.96 14.75
C GLY A 64 7.62 19.65 15.55
N VAL A 65 8.02 18.53 14.94
CA VAL A 65 8.16 17.22 15.60
C VAL A 65 9.50 17.16 16.33
N HIS A 66 10.56 17.69 15.70
CA HIS A 66 11.85 17.87 16.36
C HIS A 66 11.69 18.73 17.61
N LYS A 67 11.01 19.88 17.53
CA LYS A 67 10.77 20.76 18.68
C LYS A 67 9.99 20.09 19.82
N ARG A 68 8.96 19.27 19.56
CA ARG A 68 8.21 18.57 20.64
C ARG A 68 9.02 17.46 21.31
N ASN A 69 9.79 16.71 20.52
CA ASN A 69 10.68 15.68 21.05
C ASN A 69 11.87 16.31 21.77
N GLN A 70 12.45 17.38 21.21
CA GLN A 70 13.57 18.13 21.77
C GLN A 70 13.16 18.86 23.06
N GLU A 71 11.98 19.49 23.13
CA GLU A 71 11.43 20.05 24.38
C GLU A 71 11.12 19.00 25.45
N PHE A 72 10.93 17.73 25.07
CA PHE A 72 10.77 16.60 26.00
C PHE A 72 12.14 16.09 26.48
N PHE A 73 13.12 15.96 25.60
CA PHE A 73 14.51 15.60 25.94
C PHE A 73 15.23 16.70 26.73
N ASP A 74 14.90 17.97 26.48
CA ASP A 74 15.38 19.12 27.24
C ASP A 74 14.69 19.22 28.62
N ARG A 75 13.60 18.45 28.85
CA ARG A 75 12.89 18.33 30.14
C ARG A 75 13.31 17.13 30.99
N LEU A 76 13.96 16.11 30.41
CA LEU A 76 14.73 15.14 31.20
C LEU A 76 15.87 15.94 31.85
N SER A 77 15.88 15.99 33.19
CA SER A 77 16.69 16.88 34.04
C SER A 77 17.99 17.32 33.37
N GLU A 78 18.16 18.62 33.15
CA GLU A 78 19.40 19.24 32.62
C GLU A 78 20.67 18.77 33.37
N GLU A 79 20.48 18.28 34.60
CA GLU A 79 21.50 17.80 35.53
C GLU A 79 22.09 16.42 35.20
N ASP A 80 21.36 15.54 34.50
CA ASP A 80 21.80 14.15 34.22
C ASP A 80 22.26 13.92 32.77
N GLN A 81 22.28 14.97 31.95
CA GLN A 81 22.86 14.93 30.60
C GLN A 81 24.40 14.89 30.64
N ASP A 82 24.99 14.16 29.69
CA ASP A 82 26.45 14.11 29.53
C ASP A 82 26.96 15.37 28.80
N TYR A 83 28.00 15.97 29.35
CA TYR A 83 28.72 17.10 28.76
C TYR A 83 30.18 16.73 28.59
N VAL A 84 30.82 17.26 27.56
CA VAL A 84 32.28 17.32 27.50
C VAL A 84 32.69 18.60 28.22
N LEU A 85 33.46 18.45 29.29
CA LEU A 85 34.11 19.53 30.02
C LEU A 85 35.53 19.68 29.46
N ASP A 86 35.76 20.76 28.74
CA ASP A 86 37.05 21.15 28.19
C ASP A 86 37.75 22.09 29.18
N ILE A 87 38.78 21.62 29.88
CA ILE A 87 39.49 22.33 30.93
C ILE A 87 40.84 22.80 30.39
N LYS A 88 41.10 24.11 30.47
CA LYS A 88 42.42 24.67 30.19
C LYS A 88 43.14 24.95 31.48
N ILE A 89 44.32 24.38 31.66
CA ILE A 89 45.14 24.53 32.85
C ILE A 89 46.44 25.21 32.45
N ALA A 90 46.74 26.37 33.06
CA ALA A 90 48.05 26.99 32.93
C ALA A 90 48.92 26.54 34.10
N MET A 91 50.11 26.05 33.80
CA MET A 91 51.10 25.66 34.79
C MET A 91 52.43 26.32 34.50
N THR A 92 53.00 26.92 35.54
CA THR A 92 54.31 27.57 35.51
C THR A 92 55.32 26.63 36.15
N VAL A 93 56.28 26.15 35.36
CA VAL A 93 57.20 25.08 35.75
C VAL A 93 58.64 25.58 35.69
N ARG A 94 59.44 25.25 36.70
CA ARG A 94 60.90 25.46 36.71
C ARG A 94 61.59 24.12 36.46
N TYR A 95 62.44 24.06 35.43
CA TYR A 95 63.16 22.85 35.04
C TYR A 95 64.56 22.79 35.65
N LYS A 96 65.10 21.58 35.82
CA LYS A 96 66.42 21.28 36.42
C LYS A 96 67.60 21.64 35.51
N THR A 97 67.37 21.86 34.22
CA THR A 97 68.41 22.25 33.23
C THR A 97 67.95 23.49 32.46
N GLY A 98 68.79 24.55 32.44
CA GLY A 98 68.45 25.89 31.94
C GLY A 98 68.47 26.95 33.07
N ASN A 99 68.59 28.24 32.71
CA ASN A 99 68.88 29.41 33.57
C ASN A 99 67.90 29.71 34.75
N GLY A 100 67.15 28.73 35.28
CA GLY A 100 66.28 28.89 36.45
C GLY A 100 65.00 29.69 36.22
N GLN A 101 64.75 30.19 35.00
CA GLN A 101 63.55 30.95 34.69
C GLN A 101 62.31 30.04 34.59
N PRO A 102 61.19 30.40 35.24
CA PRO A 102 59.95 29.65 35.13
C PRO A 102 59.32 29.82 33.74
N HIS A 103 58.80 28.74 33.17
CA HIS A 103 58.06 28.76 31.91
C HIS A 103 56.61 28.35 32.14
N THR A 104 55.66 29.15 31.65
CA THR A 104 54.23 28.82 31.69
C THR A 104 53.81 28.06 30.45
N LYS A 105 53.17 26.90 30.64
CA LYS A 105 52.60 26.08 29.58
C LYS A 105 51.12 25.84 29.86
N VAL A 106 50.30 25.85 28.82
CA VAL A 106 48.86 25.60 28.92
C VAL A 106 48.55 24.19 28.42
N TYR A 107 47.77 23.46 29.20
CA TYR A 107 47.30 22.10 28.94
C TYR A 107 45.79 22.13 28.73
N ASN A 108 45.31 21.38 27.74
CA ASN A 108 43.88 21.22 27.48
C ASN A 108 43.49 19.78 27.84
N ILE A 109 42.45 19.62 28.64
CA ILE A 109 41.98 18.32 29.16
C ILE A 109 40.50 18.22 28.85
N ASN A 110 40.06 17.13 28.23
CA ASN A 110 38.66 16.91 27.90
C ASN A 110 38.12 15.75 28.74
N LYS A 111 37.05 15.98 29.49
CA LYS A 111 36.44 14.96 30.35
C LYS A 111 34.93 14.91 30.15
N VAL A 112 34.36 13.71 30.02
CA VAL A 112 32.90 13.56 30.00
C VAL A 112 32.39 13.59 31.43
N VAL A 113 31.47 14.50 31.73
CA VAL A 113 30.94 14.72 33.08
C VAL A 113 29.43 14.94 33.02
N LYS A 114 28.74 14.65 34.12
CA LYS A 114 27.38 15.17 34.32
C LYS A 114 27.46 16.67 34.63
N LYS A 115 26.46 17.44 34.21
CA LYS A 115 26.43 18.91 34.41
C LYS A 115 26.65 19.31 35.88
N LYS A 116 26.05 18.54 36.80
CA LYS A 116 26.18 18.75 38.26
C LYS A 116 27.59 18.53 38.82
N ASP A 117 28.41 17.73 38.14
CA ASP A 117 29.75 17.32 38.60
C ASP A 117 30.88 18.08 37.88
N ALA A 118 30.56 19.09 37.07
CA ALA A 118 31.53 19.79 36.24
C ALA A 118 32.58 20.56 37.06
N HIS A 119 32.16 21.31 38.09
CA HIS A 119 33.08 22.10 38.90
C HIS A 119 34.03 21.23 39.73
N SER A 120 33.52 20.20 40.42
CA SER A 120 34.35 19.26 41.19
C SER A 120 35.32 18.49 40.31
N SER A 121 34.93 18.18 39.07
CA SER A 121 35.79 17.49 38.10
C SER A 121 36.93 18.36 37.57
N ALA A 122 36.74 19.68 37.47
CA ALA A 122 37.79 20.61 37.04
C ALA A 122 38.90 20.75 38.08
N ASP A 123 38.53 20.88 39.37
CA ASP A 123 39.48 20.98 40.47
C ASP A 123 40.27 19.69 40.68
N SER A 124 39.61 18.54 40.52
CA SER A 124 40.26 17.23 40.56
C SER A 124 41.29 17.06 39.44
N ALA A 125 40.97 17.51 38.22
CA ALA A 125 41.90 17.48 37.08
C ALA A 125 43.11 18.40 37.29
N LEU A 126 42.91 19.59 37.90
CA LEU A 126 43.99 20.51 38.25
C LEU A 126 44.97 19.90 39.25
N SER A 127 44.45 19.29 40.33
CA SER A 127 45.30 18.66 41.34
C SER A 127 46.10 17.50 40.75
N TYR A 128 45.48 16.69 39.89
CA TYR A 128 46.12 15.56 39.24
C TYR A 128 47.24 15.99 38.28
N GLU A 129 46.97 16.93 37.36
CA GLU A 129 47.99 17.41 36.42
C GLU A 129 49.12 18.15 37.12
N LYS A 130 48.82 18.87 38.22
CA LYS A 130 49.85 19.49 39.06
C LYS A 130 50.84 18.46 39.57
N GLN A 131 50.35 17.33 40.07
CA GLN A 131 51.17 16.26 40.60
C GLN A 131 51.91 15.50 39.48
N ARG A 132 51.23 15.17 38.38
CA ARG A 132 51.83 14.48 37.22
C ARG A 132 53.04 15.23 36.66
N ILE A 133 52.93 16.55 36.46
CA ILE A 133 54.04 17.38 35.95
C ILE A 133 55.15 17.54 36.99
N GLN A 134 54.82 17.62 38.29
CA GLN A 134 55.81 17.69 39.36
C GLN A 134 56.70 16.43 39.41
N ASP A 135 56.16 15.28 39.01
CA ASP A 135 56.83 13.98 39.00
C ASP A 135 57.61 13.70 37.69
N GLU A 136 57.53 14.57 36.67
CA GLU A 136 58.26 14.39 35.40
C GLU A 136 59.79 14.56 35.55
N SER A 137 60.54 13.65 34.91
CA SER A 137 62.00 13.67 34.93
C SER A 137 62.56 14.93 34.25
N GLY A 138 63.08 15.85 35.04
CA GLY A 138 63.64 17.14 34.57
C GLY A 138 62.95 18.38 35.13
N VAL A 139 61.83 18.21 35.84
CA VAL A 139 61.15 19.30 36.57
C VAL A 139 61.75 19.46 37.98
N HIS A 140 61.98 20.71 38.41
CA HIS A 140 62.39 21.07 39.77
C HIS A 140 61.15 21.35 40.63
N GLU A 141 60.30 22.29 40.20
CA GLU A 141 59.05 22.62 40.89
C GLU A 141 57.99 23.19 39.93
N VAL A 142 56.72 22.91 40.23
CA VAL A 142 55.57 23.62 39.68
C VAL A 142 55.27 24.83 40.57
N VAL A 143 55.62 26.03 40.09
CA VAL A 143 55.53 27.30 40.82
C VAL A 143 54.07 27.77 40.97
N ASP A 144 53.28 27.63 39.92
CA ASP A 144 51.87 28.01 39.89
C ASP A 144 51.08 27.06 38.98
N ALA A 145 49.84 26.78 39.34
CA ALA A 145 48.93 25.95 38.53
C ALA A 145 47.50 26.41 38.77
N LYS A 146 46.80 26.79 37.71
CA LYS A 146 45.41 27.24 37.78
C LYS A 146 44.60 26.82 36.55
N VAL A 147 43.31 26.57 36.76
CA VAL A 147 42.34 26.49 35.66
C VAL A 147 42.18 27.89 35.07
N VAL A 148 42.50 28.03 33.78
CA VAL A 148 42.37 29.27 33.01
C VAL A 148 40.94 29.45 32.52
N SER A 149 40.32 28.36 32.08
CA SER A 149 38.95 28.32 31.62
C SER A 149 38.45 26.89 31.65
N HIS A 150 37.15 26.69 31.84
CA HIS A 150 36.50 25.43 31.56
C HIS A 150 35.22 25.69 30.75
N GLU A 151 35.03 24.97 29.65
CA GLU A 151 33.85 25.08 28.80
C GLU A 151 33.08 23.77 28.82
N LEU A 152 31.75 23.86 28.88
CA LEU A 152 30.85 22.70 28.85
C LEU A 152 30.17 22.64 27.50
N THR A 153 30.50 21.60 26.73
CA THR A 153 29.87 21.34 25.45
C THR A 153 28.83 20.24 25.62
N LYS A 154 27.55 20.55 25.31
CA LYS A 154 26.44 19.59 25.36
C LYS A 154 26.71 18.45 24.39
N VAL A 155 26.76 17.22 24.87
CA VAL A 155 26.81 16.05 24.00
C VAL A 155 25.40 15.82 23.46
N ASN A 156 25.20 16.01 22.16
CA ASN A 156 23.99 15.49 21.53
C ASN A 156 23.99 13.98 21.75
N PRO A 157 22.97 13.38 22.40
CA PRO A 157 22.98 11.97 22.71
C PRO A 157 23.04 11.19 21.40
N LYS A 158 24.23 10.69 21.07
CA LYS A 158 24.36 9.60 20.11
C LYS A 158 23.88 8.36 20.88
N PRO A 159 22.94 7.58 20.34
CA PRO A 159 22.59 6.32 20.98
C PRO A 159 23.85 5.48 21.12
N HIS A 160 24.05 4.93 22.31
CA HIS A 160 25.05 3.89 22.49
C HIS A 160 24.59 2.61 21.77
N SER A 161 25.54 1.89 21.18
CA SER A 161 25.25 0.65 20.46
C SER A 161 24.59 -0.37 21.40
N LEU A 162 23.56 -1.09 20.92
CA LEU A 162 22.98 -2.25 21.61
C LEU A 162 24.04 -3.31 21.99
N LEU A 163 25.19 -3.29 21.30
CA LEU A 163 26.35 -4.12 21.62
C LEU A 163 26.92 -3.84 23.03
N LYS A 164 26.82 -2.59 23.49
CA LYS A 164 27.35 -2.10 24.77
C LYS A 164 26.30 -2.00 25.88
N THR A 165 25.02 -2.19 25.56
CA THR A 165 23.93 -2.19 26.56
C THR A 165 24.20 -3.22 27.65
N LYS A 166 24.13 -2.79 28.91
CA LYS A 166 24.40 -3.63 30.07
C LYS A 166 23.15 -4.37 30.49
N MET A 167 23.19 -5.71 30.40
CA MET A 167 22.08 -6.57 30.82
C MET A 167 22.15 -6.81 32.34
N ARG A 168 21.54 -5.90 33.11
CA ARG A 168 21.55 -5.93 34.59
C ARG A 168 20.18 -5.71 35.21
N ASP A 169 19.17 -5.36 34.42
CA ASP A 169 17.88 -5.03 34.98
C ASP A 169 17.18 -6.27 35.55
N ALA A 170 16.94 -6.25 36.86
CA ALA A 170 16.28 -7.33 37.60
C ALA A 170 14.75 -7.26 37.52
N HIS A 171 14.21 -6.09 37.16
CA HIS A 171 12.78 -5.78 37.23
C HIS A 171 12.32 -5.23 35.88
N THR A 172 12.17 -6.15 34.92
CA THR A 172 11.71 -5.87 33.55
C THR A 172 10.36 -6.55 33.30
N LEU A 173 9.58 -5.98 32.38
CA LEU A 173 8.41 -6.66 31.82
C LEU A 173 8.87 -7.84 30.94
N MET A 174 8.19 -8.97 31.06
CA MET A 174 8.36 -10.07 30.11
C MET A 174 7.83 -9.67 28.74
N ILE A 175 8.43 -10.17 27.65
CA ILE A 175 7.89 -9.93 26.31
C ILE A 175 6.82 -10.98 26.02
N ASP A 176 5.66 -10.55 25.53
CA ASP A 176 4.57 -11.45 25.15
C ASP A 176 5.06 -12.53 24.16
N GLY A 177 4.77 -13.79 24.46
CA GLY A 177 5.20 -14.95 23.68
C GLY A 177 6.62 -15.49 23.97
N ASP A 178 7.42 -14.86 24.85
CA ASP A 178 8.70 -15.43 25.30
C ASP A 178 8.51 -16.37 26.52
N ASP A 179 9.36 -17.40 26.62
CA ASP A 179 9.28 -18.40 27.69
C ASP A 179 9.50 -17.79 29.08
N LYS A 180 8.84 -18.35 30.10
CA LYS A 180 9.11 -18.00 31.51
C LYS A 180 10.56 -18.29 31.84
N GLN A 181 11.29 -17.27 32.27
CA GLN A 181 12.71 -17.37 32.63
C GLN A 181 12.90 -17.96 34.02
N VAL A 182 12.56 -19.24 34.22
CA VAL A 182 12.66 -19.93 35.52
C VAL A 182 14.09 -19.99 36.09
N TRP A 183 15.09 -19.74 35.26
CA TRP A 183 16.50 -19.71 35.62
C TRP A 183 16.97 -18.34 36.13
N ASP A 184 16.25 -17.26 35.85
CA ASP A 184 16.64 -15.91 36.26
C ASP A 184 16.34 -15.70 37.75
N ARG A 185 17.37 -15.34 38.52
CA ARG A 185 17.25 -15.08 39.96
C ARG A 185 16.71 -13.70 40.29
N LYS A 186 16.55 -12.82 39.30
CA LYS A 186 16.14 -11.41 39.49
C LYS A 186 17.07 -10.62 40.43
N GLN A 187 18.36 -10.86 40.31
CA GLN A 187 19.42 -10.17 41.08
C GLN A 187 20.32 -9.31 40.19
N GLY A 188 19.90 -9.06 38.94
CA GLY A 188 20.68 -8.33 37.94
C GLY A 188 21.83 -9.14 37.35
N THR A 189 21.72 -10.46 37.43
CA THR A 189 22.74 -11.45 37.05
C THR A 189 22.26 -12.37 35.92
N CYS A 190 21.23 -11.97 35.19
CA CYS A 190 20.53 -12.80 34.19
C CYS A 190 21.47 -13.52 33.20
N VAL A 191 22.51 -12.84 32.71
CA VAL A 191 23.50 -13.48 31.81
C VAL A 191 24.29 -14.59 32.52
N TYR A 192 24.72 -14.38 33.76
CA TYR A 192 25.42 -15.39 34.55
C TYR A 192 24.52 -16.60 34.83
N ASP A 193 23.31 -16.33 35.31
CA ASP A 193 22.32 -17.34 35.64
C ASP A 193 22.00 -18.23 34.45
N TYR A 194 21.78 -17.61 33.28
CA TYR A 194 21.49 -18.36 32.07
C TYR A 194 22.67 -19.21 31.60
N LEU A 195 23.89 -18.66 31.58
CA LEU A 195 25.05 -19.39 31.10
C LEU A 195 25.37 -20.59 31.99
N ILE A 196 25.25 -20.44 33.30
CA ILE A 196 25.41 -21.55 34.25
C ILE A 196 24.30 -22.59 34.02
N HIS A 197 23.04 -22.16 34.01
CA HIS A 197 21.90 -23.06 33.79
C HIS A 197 22.02 -23.85 32.48
N ARG A 198 22.40 -23.19 31.38
CA ARG A 198 22.47 -23.79 30.05
C ARG A 198 23.71 -24.66 29.83
N PHE A 199 24.89 -24.23 30.30
CA PHE A 199 26.16 -24.84 29.90
C PHE A 199 26.84 -25.69 30.99
N ALA A 200 26.50 -25.55 32.27
CA ALA A 200 27.22 -26.24 33.37
C ALA A 200 27.28 -27.76 33.22
N ASN A 201 26.26 -28.38 32.61
CA ASN A 201 26.18 -29.84 32.46
C ASN A 201 26.81 -30.40 31.16
N ILE A 202 27.33 -29.53 30.26
CA ILE A 202 27.89 -29.94 28.98
C ILE A 202 29.34 -30.42 29.16
N LYS A 203 29.71 -31.53 28.50
CA LYS A 203 31.01 -32.23 28.68
C LYS A 203 32.24 -31.33 28.61
N CYS A 204 32.25 -30.31 27.73
CA CYS A 204 33.38 -29.39 27.59
C CYS A 204 33.54 -28.39 28.76
N PHE A 205 32.50 -28.18 29.57
CA PHE A 205 32.53 -27.29 30.74
C PHE A 205 32.76 -28.05 32.06
N LYS A 206 32.71 -29.40 32.05
CA LYS A 206 32.99 -30.22 33.24
C LYS A 206 34.44 -30.11 33.74
N ARG A 207 35.39 -29.77 32.86
CA ARG A 207 36.82 -29.58 33.21
C ARG A 207 37.13 -28.17 33.76
N THR A 208 36.21 -27.23 33.60
CA THR A 208 36.36 -25.85 34.07
C THR A 208 34.96 -25.35 34.45
N PRO A 209 34.50 -25.60 35.69
CA PRO A 209 33.14 -25.33 36.11
C PRO A 209 32.78 -23.86 35.88
N LEU A 210 31.60 -23.61 35.31
CA LEU A 210 31.07 -22.26 35.18
C LEU A 210 30.55 -21.80 36.55
N THR A 211 31.35 -21.00 37.23
CA THR A 211 30.96 -20.25 38.43
C THR A 211 30.82 -18.75 38.12
N TYR A 212 30.18 -18.02 39.02
CA TYR A 212 30.12 -16.56 38.96
C TYR A 212 31.52 -15.94 38.87
N GLU A 213 32.51 -16.40 39.65
CA GLU A 213 33.88 -15.86 39.55
C GLU A 213 34.52 -16.17 38.19
N SER A 214 34.31 -17.38 37.66
CA SER A 214 34.89 -17.78 36.38
C SER A 214 34.32 -16.97 35.21
N LEU A 215 33.02 -16.68 35.24
CA LEU A 215 32.34 -15.85 34.24
C LEU A 215 32.72 -14.39 34.39
N ASP A 216 32.81 -13.88 35.63
CA ASP A 216 33.22 -12.52 35.88
C ASP A 216 34.66 -12.28 35.42
N HIS A 217 35.54 -13.29 35.52
CA HIS A 217 36.87 -13.26 34.93
C HIS A 217 36.86 -13.17 33.40
N ILE A 218 35.89 -13.81 32.72
CA ILE A 218 35.75 -13.74 31.26
C ILE A 218 35.19 -12.37 30.83
N PHE A 219 34.26 -11.82 31.60
CA PHE A 219 33.56 -10.57 31.28
C PHE A 219 34.26 -9.31 31.78
N ARG A 220 35.46 -9.39 32.35
CA ARG A 220 36.15 -8.23 32.94
C ARG A 220 36.25 -7.06 31.97
N GLU A 221 35.93 -5.87 32.48
CA GLU A 221 36.18 -4.61 31.78
C GLU A 221 37.58 -4.10 32.11
N TYR A 222 38.23 -3.59 31.09
CA TYR A 222 39.45 -2.81 31.19
C TYR A 222 39.05 -1.36 30.96
N ASP A 223 38.61 -0.67 32.01
CA ASP A 223 38.36 0.76 31.91
C ASP A 223 39.71 1.47 31.95
N GLU A 224 40.04 2.19 30.87
CA GLU A 224 41.20 3.07 30.81
C GLU A 224 40.78 4.41 31.40
N ILE A 225 41.08 4.60 32.68
CA ILE A 225 40.94 5.88 33.36
C ILE A 225 42.37 6.36 33.61
N ASP A 226 42.75 7.44 32.94
CA ASP A 226 44.08 8.08 33.08
C ASP A 226 45.27 7.13 32.81
N GLY A 227 45.17 6.29 31.76
CA GLY A 227 46.24 5.37 31.37
C GLY A 227 46.45 4.18 32.32
N VAL A 228 45.59 4.04 33.34
CA VAL A 228 45.57 2.91 34.27
C VAL A 228 44.35 2.05 33.97
N TYR A 229 44.59 0.77 33.67
CA TYR A 229 43.53 -0.20 33.50
C TYR A 229 42.97 -0.62 34.86
N LEU A 230 41.83 -0.05 35.25
CA LEU A 230 41.10 -0.46 36.44
C LEU A 230 40.24 -1.69 36.13
N ARG A 231 40.30 -2.70 37.01
CA ARG A 231 39.51 -3.94 36.87
C ARG A 231 38.08 -3.72 37.34
N GLY A 232 37.15 -3.52 36.40
CA GLY A 232 35.70 -3.51 36.66
C GLY A 232 35.11 -4.92 36.70
N SER A 233 34.27 -5.22 37.70
CA SER A 233 33.53 -6.49 37.81
C SER A 233 32.17 -6.37 37.13
N ALA A 234 31.90 -7.23 36.14
CA ALA A 234 30.64 -7.25 35.41
C ALA A 234 29.46 -7.75 36.26
N LEU A 235 29.72 -8.38 37.41
CA LEU A 235 28.70 -8.63 38.44
C LEU A 235 28.09 -7.33 39.00
N LYS A 236 28.87 -6.24 38.99
CA LYS A 236 28.44 -4.92 39.45
C LYS A 236 27.99 -4.00 38.33
N THR A 237 28.35 -4.24 37.07
CA THR A 237 27.98 -3.34 35.96
C THR A 237 26.98 -3.96 35.00
N GLY A 238 26.76 -5.28 35.07
CA GLY A 238 26.01 -6.03 34.07
C GLY A 238 26.90 -6.49 32.91
N VAL A 239 26.39 -7.40 32.09
CA VAL A 239 27.12 -7.95 30.95
C VAL A 239 26.55 -7.41 29.66
N SER A 240 27.40 -6.98 28.72
CA SER A 240 27.02 -6.54 27.39
C SER A 240 27.12 -7.66 26.35
N ALA A 241 26.53 -7.47 25.17
CA ALA A 241 26.68 -8.43 24.08
C ALA A 241 28.15 -8.55 23.61
N GLU A 242 28.93 -7.47 23.69
CA GLU A 242 30.38 -7.49 23.47
C GLU A 242 31.10 -8.43 24.43
N GLN A 243 30.75 -8.37 25.72
CA GLN A 243 31.34 -9.24 26.75
C GLN A 243 30.90 -10.70 26.57
N ILE A 244 29.64 -10.95 26.17
CA ILE A 244 29.18 -12.31 25.83
C ILE A 244 29.97 -12.89 24.66
N GLU A 245 30.39 -12.08 23.69
CA GLU A 245 31.24 -12.54 22.60
C GLU A 245 32.57 -13.11 23.12
N LEU A 246 33.17 -12.54 24.18
CA LEU A 246 34.40 -13.06 24.78
C LEU A 246 34.22 -14.50 25.27
N PHE A 247 33.08 -14.79 25.91
CA PHE A 247 32.70 -16.16 26.28
C PHE A 247 32.56 -17.06 25.05
N CYS A 248 31.83 -16.59 24.02
CA CYS A 248 31.63 -17.34 22.79
C CYS A 248 32.95 -17.61 22.04
N ARG A 249 33.91 -16.67 22.04
CA ARG A 249 35.26 -16.82 21.50
C ARG A 249 36.04 -17.87 22.26
N ARG A 250 36.07 -17.78 23.59
CA ARG A 250 36.81 -18.69 24.48
C ARG A 250 36.41 -20.16 24.28
N TYR A 251 35.11 -20.41 24.08
CA TYR A 251 34.55 -21.76 23.95
C TYR A 251 34.15 -22.14 22.50
N ARG A 252 34.44 -21.26 21.53
CA ARG A 252 34.19 -21.45 20.10
C ARG A 252 32.73 -21.77 19.77
N ILE A 253 31.81 -21.01 20.36
CA ILE A 253 30.36 -21.12 20.21
C ILE A 253 29.88 -20.02 19.27
N SER A 254 29.03 -20.35 18.29
CA SER A 254 28.41 -19.32 17.45
C SER A 254 27.41 -18.49 18.26
N MET A 255 27.39 -17.18 18.04
CA MET A 255 26.57 -16.22 18.76
C MET A 255 25.72 -15.38 17.79
N TYR A 256 24.48 -15.11 18.16
CA TYR A 256 23.58 -14.19 17.47
C TYR A 256 22.84 -13.33 18.50
N ALA A 257 23.13 -12.03 18.53
CA ALA A 257 22.46 -11.07 19.40
C ALA A 257 21.41 -10.30 18.61
N LEU A 258 20.19 -10.25 19.14
CA LEU A 258 18.98 -9.75 18.48
C LEU A 258 18.38 -8.56 19.23
N ASP A 259 17.70 -7.67 18.51
CA ASP A 259 16.82 -6.67 19.10
C ASP A 259 15.41 -7.24 19.41
N GLN A 260 14.53 -6.40 19.95
CA GLN A 260 13.14 -6.77 20.27
C GLN A 260 12.31 -7.23 19.04
N GLU A 261 12.73 -6.90 17.82
CA GLU A 261 12.07 -7.28 16.55
C GLU A 261 12.66 -8.58 15.97
N ASN A 262 13.47 -9.31 16.75
CA ASN A 262 14.21 -10.50 16.34
C ASN A 262 15.24 -10.26 15.22
N MET A 263 15.67 -9.01 15.02
CA MET A 263 16.69 -8.68 14.03
C MET A 263 18.05 -8.70 14.70
N TYR A 264 19.01 -9.39 14.10
CA TYR A 264 20.37 -9.40 14.65
C TYR A 264 21.01 -8.01 14.53
N PHE A 265 21.72 -7.61 15.57
CA PHE A 265 22.60 -6.45 15.56
C PHE A 265 24.07 -6.85 15.73
N HIS A 266 24.35 -8.09 16.15
CA HIS A 266 25.70 -8.63 16.27
C HIS A 266 25.75 -10.14 16.06
N ILE A 267 26.79 -10.63 15.37
CA ILE A 267 27.01 -12.05 15.09
C ILE A 267 28.48 -12.38 15.31
N TYR A 268 28.73 -13.50 15.99
CA TYR A 268 30.05 -14.12 16.03
C TYR A 268 29.96 -15.57 15.56
N GLN A 269 30.75 -15.92 14.56
CA GLN A 269 30.86 -17.29 14.04
C GLN A 269 32.34 -17.72 14.05
N PRO A 270 32.71 -18.74 14.84
CA PRO A 270 34.05 -19.32 14.76
C PRO A 270 34.25 -20.02 13.42
N PRO A 271 35.50 -20.13 12.90
CA PRO A 271 35.81 -20.94 11.73
C PRO A 271 35.25 -22.36 11.86
N GLU A 272 34.69 -22.91 10.79
CA GLU A 272 33.92 -24.15 10.81
C GLU A 272 34.72 -25.32 11.41
N GLU A 273 35.97 -25.45 10.98
CA GLU A 273 36.98 -26.39 11.46
C GLU A 273 37.34 -26.27 12.95
N LYS A 274 37.08 -25.12 13.59
CA LYS A 274 37.36 -24.88 15.02
C LYS A 274 36.09 -24.84 15.86
N ARG A 275 34.91 -24.92 15.25
CA ARG A 275 33.62 -24.75 15.92
C ARG A 275 33.38 -25.84 16.97
N ASN A 276 32.84 -25.45 18.13
CA ASN A 276 32.44 -26.41 19.14
C ASN A 276 31.09 -27.05 18.77
N HIS A 277 31.14 -28.27 18.22
CA HIS A 277 29.95 -29.03 17.83
C HIS A 277 29.19 -29.66 19.00
N ASN A 278 29.75 -29.67 20.22
CA ASN A 278 29.09 -30.22 21.40
C ASN A 278 27.97 -29.33 21.95
N THR A 279 27.80 -28.12 21.40
CA THR A 279 26.76 -27.19 21.82
C THR A 279 26.19 -26.41 20.64
N ARG A 280 24.91 -26.04 20.74
CA ARG A 280 24.22 -25.23 19.74
C ARG A 280 24.61 -23.76 19.90
N ALA A 281 24.33 -22.96 18.86
CA ALA A 281 24.56 -21.52 18.89
C ALA A 281 23.83 -20.84 20.07
N LEU A 282 24.48 -19.84 20.66
CA LEU A 282 23.89 -18.93 21.63
C LEU A 282 23.12 -17.86 20.86
N ILE A 283 21.80 -17.81 21.06
CA ILE A 283 20.91 -16.86 20.39
C ILE A 283 20.09 -16.19 21.48
N PHE A 284 20.12 -14.86 21.54
CA PHE A 284 19.45 -14.09 22.58
C PHE A 284 19.04 -12.72 22.06
N LYS A 285 18.00 -12.14 22.66
CA LYS A 285 17.55 -10.76 22.46
C LYS A 285 18.05 -9.88 23.61
N VAL A 286 18.32 -8.63 23.29
CA VAL A 286 18.63 -7.57 24.26
C VAL A 286 17.53 -6.52 24.16
N THR A 287 16.81 -6.32 25.26
CA THR A 287 15.78 -5.28 25.39
C THR A 287 15.54 -4.98 26.86
N ASN A 288 15.04 -3.80 27.22
CA ASN A 288 14.78 -3.41 28.60
C ASN A 288 16.01 -3.66 29.53
N GLU A 289 17.23 -3.45 29.02
CA GLU A 289 18.48 -3.75 29.75
C GLU A 289 18.55 -5.17 30.35
N HIS A 290 17.94 -6.14 29.66
CA HIS A 290 17.80 -7.52 30.12
C HIS A 290 18.10 -8.55 29.01
N PHE A 291 18.49 -9.76 29.42
CA PHE A 291 18.89 -10.86 28.54
C PHE A 291 17.72 -11.82 28.29
N TYR A 292 17.32 -12.02 27.03
CA TYR A 292 16.23 -12.93 26.66
C TYR A 292 16.72 -14.04 25.71
N PRO A 293 16.97 -15.27 26.18
CA PRO A 293 17.39 -16.35 25.30
C PRO A 293 16.27 -16.77 24.35
N VAL A 294 16.62 -17.02 23.08
CA VAL A 294 15.65 -17.51 22.09
C VAL A 294 15.41 -19.01 22.29
N PRO A 295 14.15 -19.46 22.41
CA PRO A 295 13.82 -20.87 22.65
C PRO A 295 14.15 -21.76 21.44
N GLU A 296 14.43 -23.04 21.69
CA GLU A 296 14.99 -23.95 20.67
C GLU A 296 14.08 -24.17 19.46
N ASN A 297 12.76 -24.13 19.67
CA ASN A 297 11.75 -24.23 18.62
C ASN A 297 11.81 -23.05 17.63
N ALA A 298 12.19 -21.86 18.08
CA ALA A 298 12.32 -20.65 17.26
C ALA A 298 13.68 -20.55 16.52
N VAL A 299 14.67 -21.39 16.87
CA VAL A 299 16.03 -21.31 16.28
C VAL A 299 16.07 -21.69 14.80
N LYS A 300 15.26 -22.66 14.36
CA LYS A 300 15.25 -23.11 12.95
C LYS A 300 14.74 -22.03 12.00
N SER A 301 13.64 -21.36 12.37
CA SER A 301 13.06 -20.26 11.58
C SER A 301 14.01 -19.05 11.56
N LEU A 302 14.63 -18.73 12.69
CA LEU A 302 15.58 -17.62 12.78
C LEU A 302 16.85 -17.84 11.96
N LYS A 303 17.46 -19.03 12.02
CA LYS A 303 18.68 -19.34 11.23
C LYS A 303 18.45 -19.20 9.72
N LYS A 304 17.27 -19.57 9.23
CA LYS A 304 16.88 -19.39 7.83
C LYS A 304 16.77 -17.90 7.46
N ALA A 305 16.19 -17.09 8.35
CA ALA A 305 16.10 -15.65 8.17
C ALA A 305 17.48 -14.96 8.20
N ILE A 306 18.36 -15.38 9.13
CA ILE A 306 19.71 -14.83 9.29
C ILE A 306 20.62 -15.21 8.12
N SER A 307 20.60 -16.47 7.66
CA SER A 307 21.37 -16.92 6.49
C SER A 307 21.03 -16.12 5.23
N ASN A 308 19.74 -15.86 5.00
CA ASN A 308 19.26 -15.03 3.89
C ASN A 308 19.68 -13.54 4.01
N ALA A 309 20.00 -13.08 5.21
CA ALA A 309 20.40 -11.70 5.48
C ALA A 309 21.92 -11.49 5.42
N LEU A 310 22.72 -12.48 5.79
CA LEU A 310 24.19 -12.43 5.75
C LEU A 310 24.77 -12.40 4.33
N CYS A 311 24.04 -12.87 3.32
CA CYS A 311 24.46 -12.78 1.91
C CYS A 311 24.31 -11.37 1.29
N LYS A 312 24.03 -10.33 2.07
CA LYS A 312 23.57 -9.01 1.60
C LYS A 312 24.06 -7.87 2.52
N THR A 313 25.36 -7.71 2.69
CA THR A 313 25.93 -6.66 3.53
C THR A 313 25.76 -5.28 2.89
N ASP A 314 25.32 -4.33 3.72
CA ASP A 314 25.34 -2.86 3.55
C ASP A 314 24.24 -2.18 2.72
N VAL A 315 22.95 -2.44 3.00
CA VAL A 315 21.90 -1.42 2.77
C VAL A 315 20.79 -1.51 3.82
N VAL A 316 20.52 -0.37 4.46
CA VAL A 316 19.41 -0.09 5.37
C VAL A 316 18.08 -0.58 4.78
N ARG A 317 17.44 -1.51 5.49
CA ARG A 317 16.15 -2.09 5.08
C ARG A 317 15.00 -1.21 5.57
N SER A 318 14.36 -0.49 4.64
CA SER A 318 13.07 0.15 4.89
C SER A 318 11.96 -0.89 5.05
N ALA A 319 11.17 -0.74 6.11
CA ALA A 319 10.00 -1.55 6.41
C ALA A 319 9.01 -1.63 5.23
N VAL A 320 8.78 -2.84 4.71
CA VAL A 320 7.62 -3.14 3.88
C VAL A 320 6.49 -3.58 4.82
N PRO A 321 5.27 -3.03 4.69
CA PRO A 321 4.11 -3.63 5.32
C PRO A 321 3.86 -4.99 4.65
N SER A 322 4.16 -6.07 5.36
CA SER A 322 3.61 -7.37 5.05
C SER A 322 2.10 -7.30 5.28
N LYS A 323 1.30 -7.45 4.22
CA LYS A 323 0.06 -8.25 4.27
C LYS A 323 -0.58 -8.42 2.90
N GLY A 324 -0.68 -9.68 2.51
CA GLY A 324 -1.56 -10.21 1.49
C GLY A 324 -1.95 -11.66 1.78
N GLU A 325 -1.83 -12.10 3.04
CA GLU A 325 -2.37 -13.39 3.47
C GLU A 325 -3.85 -13.18 3.83
N GLU A 326 -4.68 -14.17 3.50
CA GLU A 326 -6.04 -14.26 4.02
C GLU A 326 -5.98 -14.10 5.54
N VAL A 327 -6.73 -13.14 6.06
CA VAL A 327 -6.83 -12.93 7.50
C VAL A 327 -7.63 -14.11 8.05
N VAL A 328 -6.94 -15.18 8.40
CA VAL A 328 -7.51 -16.18 9.31
C VAL A 328 -7.81 -15.42 10.60
N LYS A 329 -9.10 -15.27 10.93
CA LYS A 329 -9.54 -14.56 12.12
C LYS A 329 -8.89 -15.25 13.32
N LYS A 330 -7.95 -14.57 13.99
CA LYS A 330 -7.26 -15.09 15.18
C LYS A 330 -8.30 -15.23 16.30
N ALA A 331 -8.39 -16.42 16.89
CA ALA A 331 -9.27 -16.67 18.01
C ALA A 331 -8.57 -16.23 19.31
N TYR A 332 -9.10 -15.18 19.93
CA TYR A 332 -8.65 -14.68 21.23
C TYR A 332 -9.27 -15.49 22.37
N SER A 333 -8.53 -15.69 23.46
CA SER A 333 -9.06 -16.34 24.68
C SER A 333 -10.07 -15.46 25.40
N ALA A 334 -9.88 -14.13 25.37
CA ALA A 334 -10.82 -13.14 25.90
C ALA A 334 -10.74 -11.83 25.09
N ILE A 335 -11.85 -11.08 25.10
CA ILE A 335 -11.95 -9.75 24.47
C ILE A 335 -12.47 -8.76 25.51
N HIS A 336 -11.66 -7.76 25.84
CA HIS A 336 -11.96 -6.72 26.80
C HIS A 336 -12.25 -5.42 26.06
N ALA A 337 -13.46 -4.90 26.16
CA ALA A 337 -13.92 -3.71 25.42
C ALA A 337 -14.28 -2.57 26.38
N PHE A 338 -13.74 -1.36 26.14
CA PHE A 338 -13.86 -0.21 27.05
C PHE A 338 -14.43 1.04 26.34
N GLU A 339 -15.71 1.34 26.53
CA GLU A 339 -16.48 2.31 25.72
C GLU A 339 -16.28 3.79 26.12
N GLU A 340 -16.04 4.07 27.40
CA GLU A 340 -15.79 5.44 27.90
C GLU A 340 -14.54 5.48 28.77
N VAL A 341 -13.43 5.96 28.19
CA VAL A 341 -12.14 6.00 28.89
C VAL A 341 -11.58 7.42 28.88
N THR A 342 -11.46 8.02 30.07
CA THR A 342 -10.89 9.37 30.25
C THR A 342 -9.42 9.43 29.83
N ASN A 343 -8.66 8.34 30.04
CA ASN A 343 -7.26 8.22 29.64
C ASN A 343 -6.96 6.79 29.14
N PRO A 344 -6.96 6.54 27.81
CA PRO A 344 -6.66 5.24 27.21
C PRO A 344 -5.35 4.60 27.68
N MET A 345 -4.33 5.40 27.98
CA MET A 345 -3.04 4.91 28.49
C MET A 345 -3.18 4.20 29.84
N SER A 346 -4.14 4.56 30.69
CA SER A 346 -4.27 3.93 32.01
C SER A 346 -4.65 2.46 31.92
N ILE A 347 -5.43 2.06 30.89
CA ILE A 347 -5.78 0.66 30.65
C ILE A 347 -4.53 -0.14 30.33
N LEU A 348 -3.67 0.37 29.45
CA LEU A 348 -2.39 -0.27 29.17
C LEU A 348 -1.56 -0.41 30.45
N VAL A 349 -1.37 0.69 31.20
CA VAL A 349 -0.57 0.70 32.45
C VAL A 349 -1.09 -0.32 33.46
N ASN A 350 -2.40 -0.40 33.65
CA ASN A 350 -3.03 -1.35 34.56
C ASN A 350 -2.79 -2.80 34.12
N VAL A 351 -2.97 -3.08 32.83
CA VAL A 351 -2.76 -4.44 32.28
C VAL A 351 -1.28 -4.84 32.35
N LEU A 352 -0.35 -3.92 32.04
CA LEU A 352 1.09 -4.15 32.21
C LEU A 352 1.45 -4.44 33.68
N SER A 353 0.84 -3.72 34.61
CA SER A 353 1.07 -3.87 36.05
C SER A 353 0.50 -5.19 36.59
N GLU A 354 -0.67 -5.61 36.10
CA GLU A 354 -1.30 -6.87 36.48
C GLU A 354 -0.58 -8.09 35.89
N LYS A 355 -0.24 -8.04 34.61
CA LYS A 355 0.32 -9.18 33.87
C LYS A 355 1.85 -9.25 33.88
N LEU A 356 2.54 -8.19 34.31
CA LEU A 356 4.00 -8.06 34.30
C LEU A 356 4.64 -8.44 32.95
N THR A 357 3.91 -8.19 31.86
CA THR A 357 4.27 -8.58 30.49
C THR A 357 3.92 -7.43 29.54
N GLN A 358 4.80 -7.11 28.60
CA GLN A 358 4.59 -6.09 27.56
C GLN A 358 4.14 -6.71 26.24
N PRO A 359 3.18 -6.08 25.52
CA PRO A 359 2.77 -6.49 24.19
C PRO A 359 3.91 -6.49 23.17
N LEU A 360 3.79 -7.34 22.15
CA LEU A 360 4.63 -7.25 20.95
C LEU A 360 4.34 -5.94 20.19
N SER A 361 5.34 -5.43 19.46
CA SER A 361 5.21 -4.16 18.72
C SER A 361 4.10 -4.19 17.65
N THR A 362 3.90 -5.36 17.02
CA THR A 362 2.84 -5.57 16.02
C THR A 362 1.45 -5.65 16.63
N SER A 363 1.36 -5.78 17.95
CA SER A 363 0.11 -5.97 18.68
C SER A 363 -0.49 -4.66 19.17
N ILE A 364 0.21 -3.53 19.08
CA ILE A 364 -0.27 -2.23 19.57
C ILE A 364 -0.78 -1.38 18.40
N TYR A 365 -2.08 -1.06 18.39
CA TYR A 365 -2.67 -0.10 17.47
C TYR A 365 -2.79 1.26 18.15
N TYR A 366 -2.05 2.23 17.61
CA TYR A 366 -1.99 3.61 18.08
C TYR A 366 -2.54 4.51 16.98
N ASP A 367 -3.37 5.51 17.29
CA ASP A 367 -3.83 6.53 16.33
C ASP A 367 -3.98 7.88 17.05
N GLY A 368 -2.83 8.47 17.39
CA GLY A 368 -2.73 9.62 18.30
C GLY A 368 -2.95 9.27 19.78
N ASP A 369 -3.54 8.11 20.05
CA ASP A 369 -3.68 7.47 21.36
C ASP A 369 -3.83 5.95 21.17
N ILE A 370 -3.71 5.15 22.25
CA ILE A 370 -3.89 3.70 22.17
C ILE A 370 -5.36 3.37 21.87
N ARG A 371 -5.57 2.60 20.80
CA ARG A 371 -6.90 2.17 20.35
C ARG A 371 -7.15 0.69 20.60
N SER A 372 -6.12 -0.14 20.49
CA SER A 372 -6.20 -1.54 20.90
C SER A 372 -4.82 -2.10 21.12
N PHE A 373 -4.72 -3.12 21.96
CA PHE A 373 -3.53 -3.95 22.02
C PHE A 373 -3.87 -5.41 22.32
N GLU A 374 -3.02 -6.32 21.87
CA GLU A 374 -3.09 -7.75 22.21
C GLU A 374 -1.99 -8.10 23.22
N LEU A 375 -2.34 -8.86 24.25
CA LEU A 375 -1.40 -9.40 25.24
C LEU A 375 -1.85 -10.79 25.69
N ASN A 376 -0.95 -11.78 25.72
CA ASN A 376 -1.24 -13.14 26.20
C ASN A 376 -2.46 -13.81 25.52
N ASN A 377 -2.63 -13.59 24.21
CA ASN A 377 -3.78 -14.04 23.41
C ASN A 377 -5.15 -13.46 23.85
N GLU A 378 -5.14 -12.40 24.65
CA GLU A 378 -6.31 -11.58 24.97
C GLU A 378 -6.26 -10.25 24.19
N LEU A 379 -7.42 -9.77 23.75
CA LEU A 379 -7.54 -8.52 23.00
C LEU A 379 -8.17 -7.42 23.85
N TYR A 380 -7.49 -6.28 23.99
CA TYR A 380 -7.97 -5.10 24.68
C TYR A 380 -8.33 -4.02 23.66
N LEU A 381 -9.62 -3.65 23.61
CA LEU A 381 -10.18 -2.66 22.68
C LEU A 381 -10.56 -1.40 23.45
N ILE A 382 -9.86 -0.30 23.17
CA ILE A 382 -10.02 0.96 23.89
C ILE A 382 -10.78 1.94 22.99
N ASN A 383 -11.89 2.46 23.51
CA ASN A 383 -12.89 3.22 22.78
C ASN A 383 -13.55 2.42 21.63
N PRO A 384 -14.07 1.20 21.86
CA PRO A 384 -14.81 0.48 20.86
C PRO A 384 -16.27 0.91 20.84
N GLU A 385 -16.80 0.99 19.63
CA GLU A 385 -18.24 1.02 19.33
C GLU A 385 -18.83 -0.40 19.52
N ALA A 386 -18.50 -1.04 20.66
CA ALA A 386 -18.65 -2.49 20.82
C ALA A 386 -20.13 -2.89 20.86
N GLU A 387 -21.00 -2.13 21.52
CA GLU A 387 -22.45 -2.33 21.42
C GLU A 387 -22.99 -2.20 19.99
N GLU A 388 -22.50 -1.24 19.20
CA GLU A 388 -22.91 -1.11 17.81
C GLU A 388 -22.48 -2.30 16.97
N VAL A 389 -21.22 -2.72 17.14
CA VAL A 389 -20.64 -3.82 16.38
C VAL A 389 -21.21 -5.17 16.80
N LYS A 390 -21.41 -5.43 18.10
CA LYS A 390 -22.06 -6.66 18.60
C LYS A 390 -23.44 -6.85 17.97
N CYS A 391 -24.25 -5.79 17.90
CA CYS A 391 -25.55 -5.85 17.25
C CYS A 391 -25.48 -6.19 15.74
N ILE A 392 -24.46 -5.70 15.03
CA ILE A 392 -24.21 -6.10 13.63
C ILE A 392 -23.99 -7.62 13.58
N TYR A 393 -23.07 -8.13 14.39
CA TYR A 393 -22.65 -9.54 14.38
C TYR A 393 -23.73 -10.51 14.87
N GLU A 394 -24.55 -10.11 15.85
CA GLU A 394 -25.76 -10.83 16.27
C GLU A 394 -26.70 -11.10 15.08
N ARG A 395 -26.89 -10.09 14.21
CA ARG A 395 -27.78 -10.19 13.04
C ARG A 395 -27.13 -10.83 11.83
N LEU A 396 -25.80 -10.74 11.70
CA LEU A 396 -25.04 -11.52 10.73
C LEU A 396 -25.03 -13.02 11.07
N GLY A 397 -25.39 -13.40 12.30
CA GLY A 397 -25.32 -14.78 12.77
C GLY A 397 -23.88 -15.28 12.93
N THR A 398 -22.92 -14.38 13.15
CA THR A 398 -21.50 -14.73 13.35
C THR A 398 -21.00 -14.15 14.68
N PRO A 399 -20.12 -14.86 15.39
CA PRO A 399 -19.68 -14.41 16.71
C PRO A 399 -18.82 -13.14 16.62
N TYR A 400 -19.04 -12.23 17.57
CA TYR A 400 -18.15 -11.11 17.79
C TYR A 400 -16.80 -11.63 18.30
N SER A 401 -15.74 -11.34 17.55
CA SER A 401 -14.36 -11.76 17.83
C SER A 401 -13.40 -10.56 17.88
N GLY A 402 -13.91 -9.37 18.25
CA GLY A 402 -13.13 -8.13 18.33
C GLY A 402 -13.06 -7.34 17.03
N GLN A 403 -14.02 -7.56 16.12
CA GLN A 403 -14.10 -6.80 14.88
C GLN A 403 -14.47 -5.34 15.16
N ASN A 404 -14.10 -4.40 14.30
CA ASN A 404 -14.50 -3.00 14.42
C ASN A 404 -15.61 -2.65 13.43
N ILE A 405 -16.16 -1.43 13.53
CA ILE A 405 -17.28 -1.01 12.67
C ILE A 405 -16.96 -1.01 11.17
N ASN A 406 -15.70 -0.83 10.77
CA ASN A 406 -15.31 -0.90 9.36
C ASN A 406 -15.45 -2.35 8.86
N THR A 407 -14.95 -3.31 9.64
CA THR A 407 -15.13 -4.74 9.35
C THR A 407 -16.61 -5.11 9.33
N GLY A 408 -17.41 -4.59 10.28
CA GLY A 408 -18.86 -4.78 10.28
C GLY A 408 -19.51 -4.27 8.99
N LEU A 409 -19.15 -3.07 8.50
CA LEU A 409 -19.64 -2.55 7.22
C LEU A 409 -19.22 -3.45 6.04
N PHE A 410 -17.99 -3.93 6.00
CA PHE A 410 -17.54 -4.86 4.96
C PHE A 410 -18.33 -6.17 4.97
N ASP A 411 -18.52 -6.75 6.14
CA ASP A 411 -19.25 -8.00 6.32
C ASP A 411 -20.74 -7.82 5.93
N ILE A 412 -21.35 -6.65 6.19
CA ILE A 412 -22.70 -6.34 5.70
C ILE A 412 -22.73 -6.31 4.16
N ILE A 413 -21.78 -5.63 3.52
CA ILE A 413 -21.72 -5.53 2.05
C ILE A 413 -21.52 -6.91 1.41
N GLU A 414 -20.63 -7.72 1.98
CA GLU A 414 -20.25 -9.01 1.42
C GLU A 414 -21.27 -10.12 1.71
N HIS A 415 -21.79 -10.20 2.94
CA HIS A 415 -22.64 -11.33 3.35
C HIS A 415 -24.13 -11.03 3.24
N ILE A 416 -24.56 -9.79 3.48
CA ILE A 416 -25.98 -9.40 3.42
C ILE A 416 -26.31 -8.85 2.03
N ALA A 417 -25.60 -7.82 1.57
CA ALA A 417 -25.84 -7.28 0.24
C ALA A 417 -25.33 -8.22 -0.87
N LYS A 418 -24.38 -9.13 -0.58
CA LYS A 418 -23.75 -10.04 -1.55
C LYS A 418 -23.12 -9.28 -2.72
N MET A 419 -22.54 -8.13 -2.41
CA MET A 419 -21.97 -7.21 -3.38
C MET A 419 -20.47 -7.01 -3.12
N LYS A 420 -19.78 -6.54 -4.14
CA LYS A 420 -18.41 -6.04 -4.03
C LYS A 420 -18.33 -4.69 -4.69
N ILE A 421 -17.82 -3.70 -3.98
CA ILE A 421 -17.63 -2.36 -4.55
C ILE A 421 -16.37 -2.40 -5.42
N PRO A 422 -16.48 -2.28 -6.76
CA PRO A 422 -15.30 -2.18 -7.61
C PRO A 422 -14.55 -0.90 -7.26
N LYS A 423 -13.22 -0.95 -7.41
CA LYS A 423 -12.37 0.21 -7.20
C LYS A 423 -11.97 0.81 -8.53
N SER A 424 -12.02 2.13 -8.63
CA SER A 424 -11.33 2.81 -9.73
C SER A 424 -9.83 2.57 -9.61
N SER A 425 -9.17 2.38 -10.75
CA SER A 425 -7.74 2.08 -10.85
C SER A 425 -7.03 3.09 -11.76
N PRO A 426 -7.07 4.39 -11.44
CA PRO A 426 -6.53 5.43 -12.32
C PRO A 426 -5.02 5.23 -12.55
N ASN A 427 -4.55 5.56 -13.75
CA ASN A 427 -3.11 5.64 -14.01
C ASN A 427 -2.45 6.75 -13.18
N PRO A 428 -1.10 6.77 -13.08
CA PRO A 428 -0.39 7.74 -12.24
C PRO A 428 -0.71 9.20 -12.54
N HIS A 429 -0.97 9.53 -13.80
CA HIS A 429 -1.25 10.89 -14.22
C HIS A 429 -2.65 11.34 -13.78
N VAL A 430 -3.68 10.55 -14.09
CA VAL A 430 -5.04 10.80 -13.61
C VAL A 430 -5.09 10.83 -12.08
N ASN A 431 -4.40 9.90 -11.42
CA ASN A 431 -4.31 9.87 -9.96
C ASN A 431 -3.66 11.15 -9.41
N ALA A 432 -2.59 11.65 -10.03
CA ALA A 432 -1.96 12.91 -9.61
C ALA A 432 -2.94 14.09 -9.67
N THR A 433 -3.77 14.18 -10.70
CA THR A 433 -4.80 15.22 -10.83
C THR A 433 -5.91 15.04 -9.78
N LEU A 434 -6.42 13.82 -9.58
CA LEU A 434 -7.45 13.54 -8.57
C LEU A 434 -6.94 13.75 -7.12
N MET A 435 -5.62 13.69 -6.91
CA MET A 435 -4.97 13.96 -5.61
C MET A 435 -4.58 15.43 -5.45
N SER A 436 -4.85 16.31 -6.42
CA SER A 436 -4.50 17.72 -6.29
C SER A 436 -5.24 18.36 -5.12
N GLU A 437 -4.64 19.42 -4.57
CA GLU A 437 -5.29 20.24 -3.54
C GLU A 437 -6.65 20.77 -4.08
N GLY A 438 -7.65 20.90 -3.21
CA GLY A 438 -8.98 21.40 -3.59
C GLY A 438 -10.00 20.35 -4.06
N ILE A 439 -9.56 19.19 -4.57
CA ILE A 439 -10.48 18.14 -5.09
C ILE A 439 -11.40 17.61 -3.98
N LYS A 440 -10.85 17.36 -2.79
CA LYS A 440 -11.61 16.89 -1.63
C LYS A 440 -12.15 18.02 -0.77
N ALA A 441 -11.55 19.19 -0.84
CA ALA A 441 -11.94 20.37 -0.08
C ALA A 441 -13.03 21.18 -0.81
N ARG A 442 -14.09 20.48 -1.26
CA ARG A 442 -15.20 21.01 -2.06
C ARG A 442 -16.54 21.02 -1.33
N SER A 443 -16.47 21.12 -0.01
CA SER A 443 -17.63 21.42 0.82
C SER A 443 -17.72 22.94 0.96
N HIS A 444 -18.86 23.52 0.63
CA HIS A 444 -19.12 24.93 0.89
C HIS A 444 -19.21 25.19 2.40
N ILE A 445 -18.26 25.95 2.95
CA ILE A 445 -18.18 26.25 4.39
C ILE A 445 -17.76 27.71 4.60
N GLY A 446 -18.59 28.47 5.30
CA GLY A 446 -18.29 29.79 5.85
C GLY A 446 -19.25 30.90 5.42
N CYS A 447 -18.97 32.11 5.89
CA CYS A 447 -19.72 33.33 5.56
C CYS A 447 -19.41 33.80 4.13
N VAL A 448 -20.43 34.21 3.39
CA VAL A 448 -20.36 34.60 1.97
C VAL A 448 -20.99 35.97 1.73
N ASN A 449 -20.90 36.49 0.50
CA ASN A 449 -21.55 37.75 0.08
C ASN A 449 -21.22 38.97 0.97
N GLY A 450 -20.00 39.04 1.50
CA GLY A 450 -19.53 40.15 2.32
C GLY A 450 -19.98 40.10 3.79
N PHE A 451 -20.74 39.08 4.19
CA PHE A 451 -21.11 38.88 5.59
C PHE A 451 -19.97 38.30 6.42
N ASP A 452 -19.96 38.65 7.69
CA ASP A 452 -19.06 38.13 8.71
C ASP A 452 -19.85 37.61 9.93
N GLU A 453 -19.17 36.99 10.89
CA GLU A 453 -19.85 36.46 12.08
C GLU A 453 -20.62 37.54 12.84
N LYS A 454 -20.06 38.75 12.95
CA LYS A 454 -20.66 39.84 13.72
C LYS A 454 -21.97 40.31 13.10
N SER A 455 -21.94 40.65 11.81
CA SER A 455 -23.11 41.13 11.05
C SER A 455 -24.24 40.10 11.02
N ILE A 456 -23.93 38.81 10.86
CA ILE A 456 -24.96 37.76 10.85
C ILE A 456 -25.60 37.62 12.24
N ARG A 457 -24.81 37.68 13.32
CA ARG A 457 -25.34 37.57 14.69
C ARG A 457 -26.23 38.75 15.09
N GLU A 458 -25.89 39.96 14.65
CA GLU A 458 -26.73 41.15 14.86
C GLU A 458 -28.08 41.00 14.14
N LEU A 459 -28.08 40.49 12.91
CA LEU A 459 -29.29 40.23 12.13
C LEU A 459 -30.10 39.04 12.68
N GLU A 460 -29.44 38.03 13.25
CA GLU A 460 -30.07 36.90 13.95
C GLU A 460 -30.84 37.40 15.17
N ALA A 461 -30.22 38.24 16.00
CA ALA A 461 -30.88 38.86 17.16
C ALA A 461 -32.08 39.74 16.77
N ALA A 462 -32.04 40.35 15.57
CA ALA A 462 -33.15 41.12 15.00
C ALA A 462 -34.23 40.25 14.31
N GLY A 463 -34.12 38.91 14.35
CA GLY A 463 -35.08 38.00 13.74
C GLY A 463 -35.08 38.01 12.21
N ARG A 464 -34.00 38.48 11.56
CA ARG A 464 -33.89 38.63 10.10
C ARG A 464 -33.12 37.51 9.41
N VAL A 465 -32.65 36.52 10.17
CA VAL A 465 -31.91 35.35 9.67
C VAL A 465 -32.85 34.16 9.60
N THR A 466 -32.90 33.51 8.44
CA THR A 466 -33.54 32.21 8.28
C THR A 466 -32.47 31.17 8.04
N CYS A 467 -32.49 30.07 8.80
CA CYS A 467 -31.50 29.01 8.72
C CYS A 467 -32.21 27.66 8.50
N SER A 468 -31.79 26.93 7.48
CA SER A 468 -32.35 25.63 7.11
C SER A 468 -31.24 24.60 6.89
N ASP A 469 -31.57 23.33 7.08
CA ASP A 469 -30.68 22.20 6.91
C ASP A 469 -31.34 21.08 6.10
N ILE A 470 -30.55 20.32 5.35
CA ILE A 470 -31.03 19.21 4.52
C ILE A 470 -31.01 17.91 5.32
N SER A 471 -32.18 17.27 5.42
CA SER A 471 -32.39 16.00 6.10
C SER A 471 -31.60 14.88 5.44
N LYS A 472 -30.55 14.42 6.14
CA LYS A 472 -29.72 13.26 5.75
C LYS A 472 -29.14 13.39 4.33
N SER A 473 -28.69 14.58 3.92
CA SER A 473 -28.16 14.85 2.57
C SER A 473 -27.13 13.81 2.09
N HIS A 474 -26.14 13.47 2.92
CA HIS A 474 -25.15 12.43 2.57
C HIS A 474 -25.76 11.06 2.29
N SER A 475 -26.80 10.67 3.03
CA SER A 475 -27.53 9.42 2.80
C SER A 475 -28.37 9.50 1.53
N ASN A 476 -29.01 10.66 1.28
CA ASN A 476 -29.78 10.90 0.06
C ASN A 476 -28.92 10.79 -1.21
N CYS A 477 -27.73 11.39 -1.21
CA CYS A 477 -26.79 11.32 -2.34
C CYS A 477 -26.38 9.89 -2.72
N LEU A 478 -26.29 8.97 -1.75
CA LEU A 478 -25.97 7.57 -2.00
C LEU A 478 -27.21 6.72 -2.34
N TYR A 479 -28.36 7.06 -1.75
CA TYR A 479 -29.61 6.29 -1.91
C TYR A 479 -30.34 6.62 -3.22
N SER A 480 -30.33 7.90 -3.59
CA SER A 480 -31.01 8.49 -4.74
C SER A 480 -30.02 9.35 -5.53
N PRO A 481 -28.97 8.76 -6.13
CA PRO A 481 -28.01 9.54 -6.92
C PRO A 481 -28.65 10.08 -8.19
N VAL A 482 -28.21 11.27 -8.62
CA VAL A 482 -28.70 11.92 -9.86
C VAL A 482 -28.15 11.30 -11.14
N GLU A 483 -27.15 10.43 -11.04
CA GLU A 483 -26.48 9.80 -12.17
C GLU A 483 -25.89 8.43 -11.80
N ASP A 484 -25.45 7.67 -12.81
CA ASP A 484 -24.69 6.44 -12.62
C ASP A 484 -23.31 6.72 -11.99
N TRP A 485 -22.72 5.73 -11.32
CA TRP A 485 -21.45 5.91 -10.63
C TRP A 485 -20.24 5.68 -11.53
N ILE A 486 -19.28 6.60 -11.46
CA ILE A 486 -18.05 6.59 -12.24
C ILE A 486 -17.08 5.52 -11.73
N VAL A 487 -16.63 4.63 -12.62
CA VAL A 487 -15.55 3.66 -12.35
C VAL A 487 -14.43 3.86 -13.37
N LEU A 488 -13.29 4.40 -12.93
CA LEU A 488 -12.15 4.63 -13.81
C LEU A 488 -11.30 3.38 -13.97
N GLY A 489 -11.03 3.01 -15.21
CA GLY A 489 -10.01 2.04 -15.59
C GLY A 489 -8.61 2.66 -15.66
N PHE A 490 -7.59 1.80 -15.69
CA PHE A 490 -6.20 2.25 -15.82
C PHE A 490 -5.91 3.02 -17.12
N ASN A 491 -6.64 2.73 -18.19
CA ASN A 491 -6.45 3.36 -19.49
C ASN A 491 -7.33 4.61 -19.69
N ASP A 492 -8.16 4.97 -18.70
CA ASP A 492 -8.93 6.21 -18.77
C ASP A 492 -7.96 7.37 -18.51
N CYS A 493 -7.95 8.35 -19.42
CA CYS A 493 -7.01 9.45 -19.43
C CYS A 493 -7.75 10.77 -19.62
N TRP A 494 -7.12 11.86 -19.16
CA TRP A 494 -7.53 13.21 -19.53
C TRP A 494 -7.38 13.40 -21.04
N GLU A 495 -8.39 13.99 -21.66
CA GLU A 495 -8.41 14.39 -23.06
C GLU A 495 -8.89 15.83 -23.17
N ASP A 496 -8.49 16.53 -24.23
CA ASP A 496 -9.07 17.81 -24.58
C ASP A 496 -10.59 17.70 -24.73
N TYR A 497 -11.29 18.73 -24.25
CA TYR A 497 -12.74 18.76 -24.31
C TYR A 497 -13.25 18.69 -25.75
N ARG A 498 -14.24 17.82 -26.00
CA ARG A 498 -14.80 17.58 -27.34
C ARG A 498 -16.17 18.22 -27.58
N GLY A 499 -16.56 19.21 -26.76
CA GLY A 499 -17.80 19.96 -26.93
C GLY A 499 -19.06 19.32 -26.32
N ASP A 500 -18.95 18.14 -25.71
CA ASP A 500 -20.07 17.44 -25.09
C ASP A 500 -19.73 17.01 -23.65
N CYS A 501 -20.33 17.68 -22.67
CA CYS A 501 -20.17 17.36 -21.25
C CYS A 501 -21.39 16.65 -20.64
N SER A 502 -22.33 16.15 -21.46
CA SER A 502 -23.45 15.35 -20.95
C SER A 502 -23.07 13.88 -20.71
N LYS A 503 -21.89 13.47 -21.18
CA LYS A 503 -21.37 12.11 -20.99
C LYS A 503 -20.94 11.90 -19.55
N LEU A 504 -21.19 10.69 -19.05
CA LEU A 504 -20.76 10.29 -17.72
C LEU A 504 -19.23 10.38 -17.61
N GLY A 505 -18.75 11.22 -16.70
CA GLY A 505 -17.33 11.48 -16.54
C GLY A 505 -17.03 12.66 -15.64
N LEU A 506 -15.75 12.99 -15.55
CA LEU A 506 -15.23 14.13 -14.81
C LEU A 506 -14.68 15.17 -15.78
N TYR A 507 -14.86 16.45 -15.46
CA TYR A 507 -14.50 17.57 -16.35
C TYR A 507 -13.75 18.62 -15.56
N TYR A 508 -12.59 19.01 -16.05
CA TYR A 508 -11.90 20.18 -15.51
C TYR A 508 -12.51 21.44 -16.13
N ILE A 509 -12.94 22.37 -15.28
CA ILE A 509 -13.56 23.62 -15.71
C ILE A 509 -12.81 24.82 -15.16
N GLU A 510 -12.94 25.92 -15.90
CA GLU A 510 -12.56 27.26 -15.47
C GLU A 510 -13.83 28.10 -15.26
N THR A 511 -13.94 28.73 -14.09
CA THR A 511 -15.10 29.53 -13.70
C THR A 511 -14.77 30.41 -12.50
N ASP A 512 -15.36 31.60 -12.47
CA ASP A 512 -15.36 32.47 -11.30
C ASP A 512 -16.52 32.17 -10.34
N ASP A 513 -17.44 31.26 -10.71
CA ASP A 513 -18.59 30.93 -9.88
C ASP A 513 -18.15 30.27 -8.57
N LYS A 514 -18.74 30.81 -7.51
CA LYS A 514 -18.57 30.35 -6.14
C LYS A 514 -19.92 30.01 -5.52
N SER A 515 -21.03 30.15 -6.25
CA SER A 515 -22.37 29.88 -5.73
C SER A 515 -22.65 28.38 -5.76
N LEU A 516 -22.54 27.74 -6.93
CA LEU A 516 -22.68 26.30 -7.14
C LEU A 516 -21.29 25.64 -7.12
N PHE A 517 -20.37 26.16 -7.91
CA PHE A 517 -18.98 25.69 -8.02
C PHE A 517 -18.07 26.23 -6.90
N HIS A 518 -16.83 25.77 -6.90
CA HIS A 518 -15.72 26.16 -6.00
C HIS A 518 -14.58 26.78 -6.82
N GLY A 519 -14.93 27.57 -7.83
CA GLY A 519 -14.00 28.04 -8.85
C GLY A 519 -13.44 26.89 -9.71
N ASN A 520 -12.24 27.09 -10.25
CA ASN A 520 -11.59 26.10 -11.12
C ASN A 520 -11.39 24.76 -10.40
N ASN A 521 -12.01 23.71 -10.93
CA ASN A 521 -11.99 22.38 -10.32
C ASN A 521 -12.45 21.27 -11.27
N ILE A 522 -12.42 20.02 -10.80
CA ILE A 522 -12.88 18.84 -11.53
C ILE A 522 -14.29 18.45 -11.09
N TYR A 523 -15.28 18.53 -11.97
CA TYR A 523 -16.68 18.30 -11.63
C TYR A 523 -17.29 17.12 -12.39
N SER A 524 -18.31 16.50 -11.81
CA SER A 524 -19.14 15.52 -12.52
C SER A 524 -20.00 16.18 -13.60
N ASN A 525 -20.48 15.41 -14.58
CA ASN A 525 -21.41 15.92 -15.59
C ASN A 525 -22.74 16.43 -15.00
N SER A 526 -23.23 15.86 -13.89
CA SER A 526 -24.49 16.27 -13.26
C SER A 526 -24.49 17.73 -12.77
N ILE A 527 -23.43 18.17 -12.09
CA ILE A 527 -23.33 19.57 -11.63
C ILE A 527 -23.11 20.54 -12.78
N LEU A 528 -22.42 20.13 -13.86
CA LEU A 528 -22.33 20.93 -15.09
C LEU A 528 -23.69 21.08 -15.78
N ALA A 529 -24.51 20.02 -15.79
CA ALA A 529 -25.87 20.08 -16.31
C ALA A 529 -26.73 21.05 -15.49
N LYS A 530 -26.60 21.02 -14.15
CA LYS A 530 -27.26 21.99 -13.28
C LYS A 530 -26.81 23.42 -13.57
N ALA A 531 -25.50 23.66 -13.70
CA ALA A 531 -24.97 24.99 -14.01
C ALA A 531 -25.49 25.54 -15.34
N ARG A 532 -25.57 24.70 -16.39
CA ARG A 532 -26.16 25.08 -17.68
C ARG A 532 -27.64 25.44 -17.58
N ALA A 533 -28.41 24.65 -16.82
CA ALA A 533 -29.83 24.91 -16.61
C ALA A 533 -30.07 26.23 -15.85
N GLU A 534 -29.13 26.63 -14.99
CA GLU A 534 -29.16 27.88 -14.22
C GLU A 534 -28.48 29.06 -14.94
N GLY A 535 -27.89 28.85 -16.13
CA GLY A 535 -27.18 29.90 -16.86
C GLY A 535 -25.88 30.36 -16.21
N ILE A 536 -25.26 29.53 -15.36
CA ILE A 536 -23.99 29.85 -14.68
C ILE A 536 -22.83 29.72 -15.68
N PRO A 537 -21.97 30.74 -15.83
CA PRO A 537 -20.87 30.71 -16.80
C PRO A 537 -19.71 29.81 -16.34
N PHE A 538 -19.25 28.95 -17.24
CA PHE A 538 -18.04 28.15 -17.07
C PHE A 538 -17.49 27.71 -18.44
N GLU A 539 -16.19 27.45 -18.49
CA GLU A 539 -15.51 26.87 -19.66
C GLU A 539 -14.96 25.48 -19.30
N VAL A 540 -15.13 24.51 -20.19
CA VAL A 540 -14.58 23.16 -20.00
C VAL A 540 -13.34 23.01 -20.86
N THR A 541 -12.19 22.76 -20.23
CA THR A 541 -10.92 22.65 -20.94
C THR A 541 -10.50 21.18 -21.14
N GLN A 542 -10.79 20.30 -20.17
CA GLN A 542 -10.40 18.89 -20.21
C GLN A 542 -11.56 17.97 -19.76
N GLN A 543 -11.58 16.76 -20.31
CA GLN A 543 -12.57 15.72 -19.98
C GLN A 543 -11.88 14.39 -19.63
N LEU A 544 -12.46 13.66 -18.68
CA LEU A 544 -12.07 12.31 -18.27
C LEU A 544 -13.32 11.43 -18.29
N LEU A 545 -13.48 10.67 -19.37
CA LEU A 545 -14.60 9.76 -19.56
C LEU A 545 -14.27 8.39 -18.98
N CYS A 546 -15.23 7.77 -18.28
CA CYS A 546 -15.03 6.46 -17.69
C CYS A 546 -15.30 5.35 -18.70
N SER A 547 -14.43 4.33 -18.71
CA SER A 547 -14.64 3.12 -19.52
C SER A 547 -15.66 2.15 -18.91
N ASP A 548 -15.94 2.30 -17.61
CA ASP A 548 -16.87 1.46 -16.85
C ASP A 548 -17.74 2.31 -15.93
N LYS A 549 -18.87 1.77 -15.49
CA LYS A 549 -19.82 2.46 -14.60
C LYS A 549 -20.65 1.47 -13.79
N LEU A 550 -21.16 1.94 -12.65
CA LEU A 550 -22.19 1.21 -11.90
C LEU A 550 -23.55 1.91 -12.04
N PRO A 551 -24.65 1.15 -12.04
CA PRO A 551 -25.99 1.73 -12.00
C PRO A 551 -26.17 2.63 -10.77
N GLY A 552 -26.90 3.74 -10.89
CA GLY A 552 -27.24 4.61 -9.75
C GLY A 552 -27.83 3.86 -8.54
N THR A 553 -28.58 2.77 -8.79
CA THR A 553 -29.19 1.92 -7.74
C THR A 553 -28.21 1.03 -6.97
N PHE A 554 -26.91 1.06 -7.28
CA PHE A 554 -25.90 0.20 -6.66
C PHE A 554 -25.80 0.40 -5.14
N PHE A 555 -25.59 1.63 -4.66
CA PHE A 555 -25.46 1.90 -3.22
C PHE A 555 -26.79 1.82 -2.48
N ARG A 556 -27.93 1.96 -3.18
CA ARG A 556 -29.26 1.75 -2.59
C ARG A 556 -29.38 0.37 -1.95
N GLN A 557 -28.95 -0.68 -2.65
CA GLN A 557 -28.95 -2.06 -2.15
C GLN A 557 -28.06 -2.24 -0.91
N ILE A 558 -26.90 -1.57 -0.88
CA ILE A 558 -26.01 -1.59 0.29
C ILE A 558 -26.65 -0.86 1.47
N ILE A 559 -27.30 0.28 1.23
CA ILE A 559 -27.99 1.03 2.28
C ILE A 559 -29.19 0.25 2.81
N ASP A 560 -29.97 -0.40 1.96
CA ASP A 560 -31.09 -1.25 2.39
C ASP A 560 -30.59 -2.39 3.29
N ALA A 561 -29.45 -3.01 2.96
CA ALA A 561 -28.79 -4.00 3.82
C ALA A 561 -28.31 -3.41 5.16
N ILE A 562 -27.74 -2.20 5.15
CA ILE A 562 -27.36 -1.47 6.38
C ILE A 562 -28.60 -1.21 7.25
N VAL A 563 -29.71 -0.77 6.67
CA VAL A 563 -30.96 -0.49 7.39
C VAL A 563 -31.54 -1.78 7.98
N GLN A 564 -31.53 -2.88 7.22
CA GLN A 564 -31.94 -4.21 7.69
C GLN A 564 -31.12 -4.65 8.91
N VAL A 565 -29.79 -4.53 8.84
CA VAL A 565 -28.89 -4.94 9.92
C VAL A 565 -28.95 -3.97 11.10
N ALA A 566 -29.12 -2.67 10.90
CA ALA A 566 -29.23 -1.75 12.03
C ALA A 566 -30.58 -1.84 12.77
N GLY A 567 -31.62 -2.39 12.13
CA GLY A 567 -32.92 -2.69 12.75
C GLY A 567 -33.60 -1.52 13.43
N GLY A 568 -33.64 -0.37 12.78
CA GLY A 568 -34.29 0.83 13.29
C GLY A 568 -33.41 1.74 14.14
N ARG A 569 -32.18 1.33 14.52
CA ARG A 569 -31.21 2.20 15.21
C ARG A 569 -30.69 3.31 14.29
N LYS A 570 -31.32 4.48 14.37
CA LYS A 570 -31.08 5.63 13.48
C LYS A 570 -29.65 6.18 13.56
N ASP A 571 -29.03 6.09 14.73
CA ASP A 571 -27.65 6.44 15.03
C ASP A 571 -26.66 5.51 14.30
N LEU A 572 -26.86 4.19 14.40
CA LEU A 572 -26.04 3.19 13.71
C LEU A 572 -26.17 3.31 12.19
N ILE A 573 -27.39 3.48 11.67
CA ILE A 573 -27.62 3.71 10.22
C ILE A 573 -26.82 4.93 9.76
N LYS A 574 -26.94 6.05 10.48
CA LYS A 574 -26.22 7.29 10.16
C LYS A 574 -24.71 7.04 10.17
N LYS A 575 -24.20 6.33 11.18
CA LYS A 575 -22.77 6.04 11.35
C LYS A 575 -22.24 5.18 10.20
N LEU A 576 -22.91 4.07 9.85
CA LEU A 576 -22.51 3.18 8.75
C LEU A 576 -22.57 3.84 7.37
N ILE A 577 -23.59 4.65 7.10
CA ILE A 577 -23.69 5.38 5.83
C ILE A 577 -22.60 6.46 5.71
N ASN A 578 -22.32 7.19 6.80
CA ASN A 578 -21.22 8.15 6.82
C ASN A 578 -19.86 7.45 6.64
N LEU A 579 -19.69 6.27 7.24
CA LEU A 579 -18.50 5.45 7.08
C LEU A 579 -18.32 4.99 5.63
N LEU A 580 -19.40 4.55 4.98
CA LEU A 580 -19.42 4.20 3.56
C LEU A 580 -19.03 5.39 2.67
N ALA A 581 -19.64 6.56 2.87
CA ALA A 581 -19.30 7.78 2.13
C ALA A 581 -17.82 8.19 2.33
N GLY A 582 -17.34 8.14 3.58
CA GLY A 582 -15.94 8.40 3.92
C GLY A 582 -14.98 7.40 3.27
N TRP A 583 -15.39 6.14 3.16
CA TRP A 583 -14.62 5.10 2.50
C TRP A 583 -14.46 5.35 0.99
N LEU A 584 -15.47 5.91 0.31
CA LEU A 584 -15.34 6.34 -1.09
C LEU A 584 -14.29 7.45 -1.26
N GLY A 585 -14.18 8.35 -0.28
CA GLY A 585 -13.17 9.40 -0.24
C GLY A 585 -11.77 8.94 0.18
N LYS A 586 -11.59 7.67 0.60
CA LYS A 586 -10.31 7.15 1.09
C LYS A 586 -9.32 6.90 -0.04
N HIS A 587 -8.10 7.41 0.13
CA HIS A 587 -7.01 7.38 -0.87
C HIS A 587 -5.63 7.18 -0.25
N LEU A 588 -5.56 7.32 1.06
CA LEU A 588 -4.39 7.12 1.88
C LEU A 588 -4.84 6.23 3.02
N THR A 589 -3.95 5.36 3.47
CA THR A 589 -4.11 4.64 4.73
C THR A 589 -2.94 4.98 5.62
N LYS A 590 -3.24 5.32 6.87
CA LYS A 590 -2.25 5.43 7.93
C LYS A 590 -2.20 4.13 8.70
N HIS A 591 -1.00 3.66 9.00
CA HIS A 591 -0.74 2.50 9.83
C HIS A 591 0.32 2.88 10.84
N TYR A 592 0.29 2.30 12.02
CA TYR A 592 1.21 2.64 13.09
C TYR A 592 1.99 1.41 13.49
N ARG A 593 3.26 1.60 13.82
CA ARG A 593 4.05 0.63 14.58
C ARG A 593 4.37 1.28 15.90
N ALA A 594 4.00 0.62 16.99
CA ALA A 594 4.20 1.12 18.34
C ALA A 594 4.85 0.00 19.17
N ALA A 595 5.81 0.35 20.02
CA ALA A 595 6.51 -0.57 20.90
C ALA A 595 6.66 0.06 22.28
N ILE A 596 6.93 -0.79 23.27
CA ILE A 596 7.17 -0.38 24.65
C ILE A 596 8.56 -0.84 25.04
N ASN A 597 9.31 0.03 25.72
CA ASN A 597 10.61 -0.31 26.28
C ASN A 597 10.86 0.52 27.54
N THR A 598 11.55 -0.04 28.52
CA THR A 598 12.03 0.70 29.69
C THR A 598 13.34 1.42 29.42
N ASP A 599 14.08 1.00 28.39
CA ASP A 599 15.31 1.63 27.95
C ASP A 599 15.07 2.57 26.76
N LEU A 600 15.35 3.85 26.98
CA LEU A 600 15.25 4.91 25.99
C LEU A 600 16.25 4.71 24.83
N ASN A 601 17.41 4.10 25.07
CA ASN A 601 18.40 3.83 24.02
C ASN A 601 17.92 2.74 23.06
N SER A 602 17.28 1.69 23.59
CA SER A 602 16.62 0.66 22.79
C SER A 602 15.50 1.26 21.94
N ALA A 603 14.70 2.17 22.50
CA ALA A 603 13.68 2.91 21.77
C ALA A 603 14.27 3.76 20.64
N TRP A 604 15.38 4.46 20.91
CA TRP A 604 16.06 5.28 19.92
C TRP A 604 16.70 4.44 18.81
N THR A 605 17.35 3.32 19.16
CA THR A 605 17.93 2.38 18.18
C THR A 605 16.85 1.84 17.26
N TRP A 606 15.68 1.51 17.81
CA TRP A 606 14.52 1.10 17.03
C TRP A 606 14.07 2.22 16.08
N LEU A 607 13.98 3.47 16.56
CA LEU A 607 13.59 4.61 15.73
C LEU A 607 14.60 4.92 14.62
N GLN A 608 15.90 4.77 14.86
CA GLN A 608 16.92 4.93 13.81
C GLN A 608 16.88 3.81 12.77
N LYS A 609 16.63 2.58 13.20
CA LYS A 609 16.65 1.40 12.35
C LYS A 609 15.37 1.23 11.53
N TYR A 610 14.21 1.52 12.14
CA TYR A 610 12.89 1.27 11.56
C TYR A 610 12.10 2.55 11.27
N GLY A 611 12.42 3.64 11.95
CA GLY A 611 11.87 4.94 11.61
C GLY A 611 12.55 5.46 10.35
N SER A 612 11.76 5.81 9.33
CA SER A 612 12.26 6.78 8.36
C SER A 612 12.42 8.06 9.16
N LEU A 613 13.67 8.49 9.42
CA LEU A 613 13.91 9.74 10.13
C LEU A 613 13.03 10.80 9.49
N GLU A 614 13.03 10.94 8.15
CA GLU A 614 12.20 11.82 7.31
C GLU A 614 10.65 11.76 7.46
N SER A 615 10.07 10.81 8.22
CA SER A 615 8.61 10.69 8.39
C SER A 615 8.04 11.72 9.38
N PRO A 616 6.89 12.35 9.06
CA PRO A 616 6.31 13.43 9.87
C PRO A 616 5.63 12.98 11.18
N ASP A 617 5.49 11.67 11.45
CA ASP A 617 4.64 11.16 12.55
C ASP A 617 5.40 10.16 13.46
N ILE A 618 6.52 10.57 14.06
CA ILE A 618 7.23 9.82 15.14
C ILE A 618 6.67 10.25 16.51
N PHE A 619 6.49 9.32 17.43
CA PHE A 619 6.07 9.61 18.81
C PHE A 619 6.87 8.82 19.84
N VAL A 620 7.03 9.43 21.02
CA VAL A 620 7.57 8.82 22.25
C VAL A 620 6.77 9.39 23.41
N THR A 621 6.13 8.53 24.18
CA THR A 621 5.26 8.88 25.30
C THR A 621 5.74 8.13 26.54
N PRO A 622 6.32 8.82 27.55
CA PRO A 622 6.68 8.19 28.80
C PRO A 622 5.44 7.87 29.63
N PHE A 623 5.53 6.83 30.45
CA PHE A 623 4.57 6.49 31.48
C PHE A 623 5.25 5.70 32.60
N GLU A 624 4.66 5.69 33.79
CA GLU A 624 5.17 4.93 34.94
C GLU A 624 4.44 3.59 35.06
N ILE A 625 5.16 2.55 35.48
CA ILE A 625 4.60 1.22 35.76
C ILE A 625 4.62 0.99 37.27
N PRO A 626 3.47 1.13 37.96
CA PRO A 626 3.39 0.99 39.42
C PRO A 626 3.92 -0.33 39.96
N ALA A 627 3.70 -1.45 39.25
CA ALA A 627 4.16 -2.77 39.68
C ALA A 627 5.68 -2.98 39.58
N LEU A 628 6.41 -2.01 39.02
CA LEU A 628 7.87 -1.99 38.92
C LEU A 628 8.44 -0.77 39.65
N ASP A 629 7.97 -0.47 40.86
CA ASP A 629 8.42 0.68 41.67
C ASP A 629 8.34 2.02 40.94
N ASN A 630 7.25 2.24 40.19
CA ASN A 630 7.01 3.42 39.34
C ASN A 630 8.10 3.65 38.29
N LYS A 631 8.76 2.59 37.83
CA LYS A 631 9.74 2.66 36.76
C LYS A 631 9.16 3.30 35.50
N THR A 632 9.91 4.21 34.91
CA THR A 632 9.56 4.86 33.65
C THR A 632 9.72 3.88 32.49
N ALA A 633 8.67 3.77 31.68
CA ALA A 633 8.66 3.11 30.40
C ALA A 633 8.25 4.10 29.30
N PHE A 634 8.60 3.76 28.06
CA PHE A 634 8.35 4.58 26.89
C PHE A 634 7.50 3.81 25.90
N LEU A 635 6.32 4.35 25.55
CA LEU A 635 5.56 3.94 24.38
C LEU A 635 6.05 4.78 23.20
N TYR A 636 6.63 4.16 22.19
CA TYR A 636 7.19 4.88 21.04
C TYR A 636 6.84 4.21 19.74
N GLY A 637 6.93 4.96 18.64
CA GLY A 637 6.56 4.45 17.36
C GLY A 637 6.59 5.46 16.23
N GLN A 638 6.08 5.01 15.09
CA GLN A 638 5.97 5.82 13.88
C GLN A 638 4.67 5.50 13.14
N ALA A 639 4.03 6.54 12.60
CA ALA A 639 2.99 6.39 11.60
C ALA A 639 3.59 6.29 10.19
N PHE A 640 3.04 5.35 9.42
CA PHE A 640 3.33 5.11 8.03
C PHE A 640 2.10 5.51 7.22
N GLN A 641 2.31 6.28 6.15
CA GLN A 641 1.25 6.64 5.23
C GLN A 641 1.46 5.96 3.89
N THR A 642 0.46 5.20 3.45
CA THR A 642 0.48 4.52 2.15
C THR A 642 -0.59 5.13 1.24
N THR A 643 -0.17 5.57 0.05
CA THR A 643 -1.12 6.00 -0.99
C THR A 643 -1.72 4.79 -1.70
N LEU A 644 -3.03 4.80 -1.86
CA LEU A 644 -3.76 3.75 -2.54
C LEU A 644 -3.68 3.95 -4.06
N SER A 645 -3.25 2.92 -4.80
CA SER A 645 -3.30 2.91 -6.27
C SER A 645 -4.71 2.69 -6.82
N GLU A 646 -5.60 2.15 -5.97
CA GLU A 646 -7.01 1.91 -6.27
C GLU A 646 -7.89 2.60 -5.21
N HIS A 647 -8.84 3.44 -5.64
CA HIS A 647 -9.70 4.22 -4.75
C HIS A 647 -10.99 4.66 -5.45
N ASN A 648 -12.00 5.11 -4.70
CA ASN A 648 -13.31 5.52 -5.24
C ASN A 648 -13.57 7.04 -5.18
N ILE A 649 -12.50 7.83 -5.24
CA ILE A 649 -12.59 9.29 -5.30
C ILE A 649 -13.52 9.82 -6.41
N PRO A 650 -13.58 9.23 -7.63
CA PRO A 650 -14.57 9.68 -8.62
C PRO A 650 -16.01 9.61 -8.10
N MET A 651 -16.38 8.53 -7.40
CA MET A 651 -17.70 8.40 -6.77
C MET A 651 -17.88 9.41 -5.62
N TYR A 652 -16.83 9.66 -4.82
CA TYR A 652 -16.87 10.68 -3.77
C TYR A 652 -17.08 12.09 -4.34
N ILE A 653 -16.48 12.40 -5.49
CA ILE A 653 -16.71 13.65 -6.23
C ILE A 653 -18.19 13.77 -6.58
N GLN A 654 -18.81 12.72 -7.12
CA GLN A 654 -20.25 12.72 -7.44
C GLN A 654 -21.12 12.97 -6.21
N VAL A 655 -20.82 12.32 -5.07
CA VAL A 655 -21.52 12.57 -3.79
C VAL A 655 -21.38 14.03 -3.36
N ALA A 656 -20.17 14.59 -3.43
CA ALA A 656 -19.92 15.97 -3.03
C ALA A 656 -20.60 16.98 -3.95
N ASP A 657 -20.59 16.72 -5.27
CA ASP A 657 -21.19 17.57 -6.29
C ASP A 657 -22.71 17.56 -6.19
N GLN A 658 -23.33 16.39 -6.02
CA GLN A 658 -24.78 16.30 -5.78
C GLN A 658 -25.20 17.05 -4.52
N ARG A 659 -24.45 16.92 -3.42
CA ARG A 659 -24.72 17.70 -2.20
C ARG A 659 -24.61 19.21 -2.45
N ASN A 660 -23.65 19.65 -3.26
CA ASN A 660 -23.52 21.07 -3.60
C ASN A 660 -24.71 21.56 -4.43
N ILE A 661 -25.26 20.72 -5.31
CA ILE A 661 -26.53 20.99 -6.02
C ILE A 661 -27.68 21.13 -5.01
N GLU A 662 -27.85 20.16 -4.09
CA GLU A 662 -28.93 20.18 -3.09
C GLU A 662 -28.87 21.46 -2.20
N LEU A 663 -27.67 21.84 -1.76
CA LEU A 663 -27.44 23.05 -0.97
C LEU A 663 -27.76 24.33 -1.75
N TYR A 664 -27.37 24.37 -3.03
CA TYR A 664 -27.68 25.49 -3.93
C TYR A 664 -29.19 25.64 -4.12
N GLU A 665 -29.89 24.54 -4.35
CA GLU A 665 -31.35 24.53 -4.53
C GLU A 665 -32.08 24.96 -3.26
N MET A 666 -31.67 24.47 -2.09
CA MET A 666 -32.23 24.93 -0.81
C MET A 666 -32.02 26.43 -0.61
N SER A 667 -30.81 26.93 -0.87
CA SER A 667 -30.48 28.35 -0.73
C SER A 667 -31.33 29.23 -1.67
N LYS A 668 -31.57 28.74 -2.90
CA LYS A 668 -32.43 29.42 -3.87
C LYS A 668 -33.91 29.40 -3.44
N ALA A 669 -34.39 28.27 -2.93
CA ALA A 669 -35.76 28.12 -2.42
C ALA A 669 -36.04 28.97 -1.17
N MET A 670 -35.02 29.22 -0.34
CA MET A 670 -35.10 30.13 0.79
C MET A 670 -35.24 31.61 0.35
N GLY A 671 -34.70 31.97 -0.82
CA GLY A 671 -34.65 33.37 -1.26
C GLY A 671 -33.80 34.26 -0.33
N GLY A 672 -33.95 35.57 -0.47
CA GLY A 672 -33.13 36.54 0.28
C GLY A 672 -31.65 36.49 -0.13
N THR A 673 -30.78 37.03 0.72
CA THR A 673 -29.32 37.03 0.47
C THR A 673 -28.65 35.95 1.30
N LEU A 674 -28.01 34.97 0.65
CA LEU A 674 -27.23 33.94 1.33
C LEU A 674 -26.08 34.58 2.12
N ALA A 675 -26.03 34.31 3.43
CA ALA A 675 -25.07 34.90 4.35
C ALA A 675 -24.03 33.89 4.83
N TYR A 676 -24.45 32.64 5.03
CA TYR A 676 -23.60 31.57 5.53
C TYR A 676 -24.05 30.22 5.01
N ARG A 677 -23.10 29.30 4.86
CA ARG A 677 -23.39 27.90 4.55
C ARG A 677 -22.35 26.96 5.14
N LYS A 678 -22.75 25.72 5.43
CA LYS A 678 -21.88 24.66 5.92
C LYS A 678 -22.47 23.32 5.55
N VAL A 679 -21.90 22.67 4.54
CA VAL A 679 -22.25 21.30 4.11
C VAL A 679 -23.72 21.19 3.70
N ASP A 680 -24.61 20.83 4.62
CA ASP A 680 -26.05 20.64 4.47
C ASP A 680 -26.89 21.79 5.03
N CYS A 681 -26.26 22.80 5.63
CA CYS A 681 -26.91 23.96 6.26
C CYS A 681 -26.66 25.26 5.47
N ALA A 682 -27.69 26.09 5.32
CA ALA A 682 -27.59 27.44 4.77
C ALA A 682 -28.38 28.45 5.62
N ALA A 683 -27.89 29.69 5.67
CA ALA A 683 -28.55 30.81 6.32
C ALA A 683 -28.65 32.02 5.39
N THR A 684 -29.84 32.61 5.29
CA THR A 684 -30.17 33.74 4.40
C THR A 684 -30.69 34.93 5.20
N ILE A 685 -30.35 36.14 4.77
CA ILE A 685 -30.93 37.40 5.30
C ILE A 685 -32.15 37.77 4.48
N GLY A 686 -33.29 37.99 5.15
CA GLY A 686 -34.54 38.38 4.50
C GLY A 686 -35.16 37.31 3.59
N GLY A 687 -34.76 36.05 3.77
CA GLY A 687 -35.36 34.89 3.11
C GLY A 687 -36.54 34.31 3.92
N ALA A 688 -37.08 33.20 3.44
CA ALA A 688 -38.13 32.41 4.08
C ALA A 688 -37.72 30.94 4.19
N TYR A 689 -38.44 30.16 4.99
CA TYR A 689 -38.22 28.71 5.04
C TYR A 689 -38.66 28.07 3.72
N PRO A 690 -37.87 27.15 3.15
CA PRO A 690 -38.28 26.40 1.97
C PRO A 690 -39.35 25.36 2.36
N PRO A 691 -39.99 24.66 1.39
CA PRO A 691 -40.98 23.62 1.70
C PRO A 691 -40.40 22.54 2.63
N LEU A 692 -40.88 22.50 3.87
CA LEU A 692 -40.30 21.65 4.90
C LEU A 692 -40.72 20.19 4.74
N SER A 693 -39.77 19.27 4.93
CA SER A 693 -39.98 17.82 4.88
C SER A 693 -38.90 17.08 5.66
N ASP A 694 -39.31 16.08 6.44
CA ASP A 694 -38.39 15.20 7.19
C ASP A 694 -37.90 14.00 6.35
N ALA A 695 -38.35 13.87 5.09
CA ALA A 695 -37.84 12.86 4.18
C ALA A 695 -36.34 13.06 3.89
N TRP A 696 -35.66 12.01 3.43
CA TRP A 696 -34.27 12.13 2.98
C TRP A 696 -34.19 13.11 1.81
N GLY A 697 -33.27 14.08 1.90
CA GLY A 697 -33.16 15.19 0.96
C GLY A 697 -34.16 16.33 1.20
N GLY A 698 -35.09 16.20 2.14
CA GLY A 698 -36.05 17.25 2.52
C GLY A 698 -35.41 18.36 3.37
N TYR A 699 -36.11 19.48 3.52
CA TYR A 699 -35.62 20.64 4.25
C TYR A 699 -36.22 20.72 5.66
N ARG A 700 -35.40 21.08 6.65
CA ARG A 700 -35.86 21.33 8.02
C ARG A 700 -35.29 22.63 8.56
N LYS A 701 -35.95 23.17 9.58
CA LYS A 701 -35.43 24.33 10.34
C LYS A 701 -34.14 23.93 11.07
N ALA A 702 -33.19 24.85 11.15
CA ALA A 702 -31.96 24.64 11.88
C ALA A 702 -31.53 25.92 12.61
N ASP A 703 -30.81 25.74 13.71
CA ASP A 703 -30.16 26.85 14.40
C ASP A 703 -28.86 27.23 13.68
N LEU A 704 -28.49 28.51 13.79
CA LEU A 704 -27.25 29.00 13.24
C LEU A 704 -26.06 28.37 14.00
N PRO A 705 -25.04 27.81 13.30
CA PRO A 705 -23.91 27.18 13.98
C PRO A 705 -23.20 28.12 14.96
N LYS A 706 -22.78 27.62 16.13
CA LYS A 706 -22.17 28.43 17.21
C LYS A 706 -20.95 29.26 16.79
N ALA A 707 -20.19 28.80 15.80
CA ALA A 707 -19.04 29.53 15.26
C ALA A 707 -19.18 29.68 13.75
N LEU A 708 -19.20 30.93 13.28
CA LEU A 708 -19.30 31.27 11.86
C LEU A 708 -17.92 31.69 11.37
N ARG A 709 -17.34 30.87 10.49
CA ARG A 709 -15.99 31.11 9.98
C ARG A 709 -16.05 31.82 8.63
N PRO A 710 -15.02 32.59 8.26
CA PRO A 710 -14.87 33.07 6.89
C PRO A 710 -14.91 31.92 5.89
N GLN A 711 -15.38 32.18 4.67
CA GLN A 711 -15.40 31.20 3.60
C GLN A 711 -14.02 30.61 3.35
N ILE A 712 -13.94 29.28 3.36
CA ILE A 712 -12.75 28.53 2.98
C ILE A 712 -12.99 27.96 1.59
N GLN A 713 -12.17 28.37 0.62
CA GLN A 713 -12.18 27.81 -0.72
C GLN A 713 -10.76 27.51 -1.19
N LYS A 714 -10.61 26.41 -1.93
CA LYS A 714 -9.37 25.99 -2.54
C LYS A 714 -9.64 25.57 -3.97
N ASN A 715 -9.08 26.31 -4.92
CA ASN A 715 -9.11 25.93 -6.33
C ASN A 715 -8.28 24.65 -6.52
N ALA A 716 -8.69 23.81 -7.46
CA ALA A 716 -7.85 22.69 -7.88
C ALA A 716 -6.98 23.10 -9.06
N LYS A 717 -5.71 22.70 -9.00
CA LYS A 717 -4.79 22.85 -10.12
C LYS A 717 -4.87 21.61 -10.99
N PHE A 718 -5.13 21.83 -12.28
CA PHE A 718 -4.94 20.76 -13.24
C PHE A 718 -3.45 20.44 -13.36
N VAL A 719 -3.13 19.15 -13.32
CA VAL A 719 -1.77 18.66 -13.53
C VAL A 719 -1.71 18.25 -14.98
N GLU A 720 -0.94 18.96 -15.80
CA GLU A 720 -0.73 18.59 -17.19
C GLU A 720 0.16 17.36 -17.33
N ALA A 721 -0.11 16.54 -18.34
CA ALA A 721 0.75 15.41 -18.66
C ALA A 721 2.06 15.98 -19.23
N ARG A 722 3.20 15.57 -18.66
CA ARG A 722 4.49 15.85 -19.29
C ARG A 722 4.52 15.13 -20.63
N GLY A 723 4.66 15.90 -21.70
CA GLY A 723 4.88 15.35 -23.04
C GLY A 723 6.13 14.49 -23.09
N TRP A 724 6.15 13.56 -24.05
CA TRP A 724 7.35 12.77 -24.32
C TRP A 724 8.41 13.67 -24.95
N THR A 725 9.61 13.69 -24.37
CA THR A 725 10.78 14.24 -25.05
C THR A 725 11.22 13.21 -26.08
N VAL A 726 11.18 13.56 -27.36
CA VAL A 726 11.64 12.69 -28.45
C VAL A 726 13.07 13.10 -28.82
N PRO A 727 14.09 12.33 -28.42
CA PRO A 727 15.46 12.62 -28.81
C PRO A 727 15.65 12.38 -30.31
N GLY A 728 16.59 13.07 -30.95
CA GLY A 728 16.88 12.98 -32.39
C GLY A 728 17.57 11.69 -32.84
N LEU A 729 17.34 10.58 -32.15
CA LEU A 729 17.93 9.27 -32.42
C LEU A 729 17.12 8.55 -33.50
N LYS A 730 17.81 8.02 -34.51
CA LYS A 730 17.16 7.48 -35.72
C LYS A 730 17.38 5.99 -35.94
N ASP A 731 18.43 5.42 -35.35
CA ASP A 731 18.82 4.03 -35.58
C ASP A 731 19.11 3.26 -34.28
N SER A 732 18.92 1.94 -34.33
CA SER A 732 19.32 0.98 -33.30
C SER A 732 20.83 0.87 -33.10
N ASP A 733 21.64 1.27 -34.08
CA ASP A 733 23.11 1.30 -33.94
C ASP A 733 23.59 2.39 -32.96
N GLN A 734 22.75 3.39 -32.69
CA GLN A 734 23.00 4.42 -31.67
C GLN A 734 22.66 3.94 -30.24
N TRP A 735 22.81 2.64 -29.96
CA TRP A 735 22.41 2.04 -28.69
C TRP A 735 23.19 2.59 -27.48
N GLU A 736 24.41 3.11 -27.70
CA GLU A 736 25.23 3.78 -26.68
C GLU A 736 24.58 5.11 -26.27
N ASP A 737 24.21 5.96 -27.23
CA ASP A 737 23.45 7.20 -26.97
C ASP A 737 22.11 6.92 -26.26
N ILE A 738 21.44 5.83 -26.65
CA ILE A 738 20.20 5.38 -26.01
C ILE A 738 20.45 5.01 -24.55
N MET A 739 21.55 4.30 -24.26
CA MET A 739 21.93 3.91 -22.90
C MET A 739 22.23 5.13 -22.03
N ASP A 740 22.96 6.11 -22.54
CA ASP A 740 23.28 7.34 -21.81
C ASP A 740 22.01 8.12 -21.44
N LEU A 741 21.03 8.16 -22.36
CA LEU A 741 19.71 8.74 -22.06
C LEU A 741 18.96 7.96 -20.97
N VAL A 742 19.02 6.62 -20.96
CA VAL A 742 18.41 5.80 -19.91
C VAL A 742 18.99 6.19 -18.54
N GLN A 743 20.32 6.26 -18.45
CA GLN A 743 21.02 6.58 -17.21
C GLN A 743 20.73 8.01 -16.76
N ALA A 744 20.71 8.98 -17.68
CA ALA A 744 20.45 10.38 -17.38
C ALA A 744 18.98 10.67 -17.01
N LYS A 745 18.01 9.92 -17.57
CA LYS A 745 16.57 10.22 -17.42
C LYS A 745 15.80 9.21 -16.55
N GLY A 746 16.40 8.08 -16.17
CA GLY A 746 15.76 7.07 -15.31
C GLY A 746 14.78 6.14 -16.04
N GLY A 747 15.00 5.92 -17.34
CA GLY A 747 14.23 5.02 -18.21
C GLY A 747 13.75 5.65 -19.52
N LEU A 748 13.26 4.83 -20.46
CA LEU A 748 12.71 5.29 -21.74
C LEU A 748 11.73 4.29 -22.37
N LEU A 749 11.04 4.74 -23.42
CA LEU A 749 10.29 3.91 -24.36
C LEU A 749 10.96 3.97 -25.73
N LEU A 750 11.51 2.84 -26.20
CA LEU A 750 12.05 2.67 -27.53
C LEU A 750 10.95 2.19 -28.47
N GLN A 751 10.43 3.10 -29.29
CA GLN A 751 9.49 2.78 -30.36
C GLN A 751 10.21 2.56 -31.69
N GLY A 752 9.87 1.49 -32.39
CA GLY A 752 10.42 1.18 -33.71
C GLY A 752 9.54 0.16 -34.44
N ARG A 753 9.57 0.15 -35.78
CA ARG A 753 8.80 -0.81 -36.59
C ARG A 753 9.33 -2.24 -36.40
N ALA A 754 8.60 -3.25 -36.88
CA ALA A 754 9.15 -4.61 -36.97
C ALA A 754 10.46 -4.58 -37.78
N GLY A 755 11.46 -5.35 -37.35
CA GLY A 755 12.75 -5.46 -38.04
C GLY A 755 13.75 -4.32 -37.80
N THR A 756 13.42 -3.26 -37.06
CA THR A 756 14.32 -2.09 -36.83
C THR A 756 15.32 -2.27 -35.69
N GLY A 757 15.76 -3.49 -35.40
CA GLY A 757 16.83 -3.72 -34.41
C GLY A 757 16.49 -3.46 -32.93
N LYS A 758 15.22 -3.28 -32.52
CA LYS A 758 14.85 -3.05 -31.10
C LYS A 758 15.41 -4.12 -30.14
N THR A 759 15.21 -5.39 -30.48
CA THR A 759 15.70 -6.53 -29.71
C THR A 759 17.24 -6.60 -29.72
N TYR A 760 17.89 -6.17 -30.81
CA TYR A 760 19.34 -6.04 -30.87
C TYR A 760 19.84 -4.96 -29.90
N CYS A 761 19.28 -3.75 -29.97
CA CYS A 761 19.56 -2.65 -29.06
C CYS A 761 19.38 -3.04 -27.59
N ALA A 762 18.28 -3.74 -27.26
CA ALA A 762 18.02 -4.24 -25.90
C ALA A 762 19.13 -5.16 -25.37
N LYS A 763 19.64 -6.07 -26.21
CA LYS A 763 20.72 -6.99 -25.84
C LYS A 763 22.05 -6.26 -25.65
N GLN A 764 22.36 -5.28 -26.49
CA GLN A 764 23.60 -4.51 -26.36
C GLN A 764 23.58 -3.64 -25.09
N ILE A 765 22.48 -2.94 -24.84
CA ILE A 765 22.30 -2.15 -23.61
C ILE A 765 22.41 -3.06 -22.37
N ALA A 766 21.74 -4.23 -22.37
CA ALA A 766 21.82 -5.15 -21.24
C ALA A 766 23.27 -5.60 -20.96
N ARG A 767 24.02 -6.00 -22.00
CA ARG A 767 25.43 -6.43 -21.86
C ARG A 767 26.31 -5.30 -21.33
N ALA A 768 26.13 -4.09 -21.82
CA ALA A 768 26.92 -2.94 -21.41
C ALA A 768 26.67 -2.58 -19.94
N LEU A 769 25.42 -2.54 -19.51
CA LEU A 769 25.05 -2.27 -18.11
C LEU A 769 25.55 -3.37 -17.16
N ILE A 770 25.48 -4.65 -17.56
CA ILE A 770 26.06 -5.77 -16.79
C ILE A 770 27.58 -5.62 -16.66
N LYS A 771 28.27 -5.21 -17.75
CA LYS A 771 29.72 -4.94 -17.71
C LYS A 771 30.08 -3.78 -16.78
N GLN A 772 29.15 -2.86 -16.53
CA GLN A 772 29.28 -1.79 -15.53
C GLN A 772 28.94 -2.23 -14.10
N GLY A 773 28.64 -3.52 -13.88
CA GLY A 773 28.31 -4.07 -12.56
C GLY A 773 26.86 -3.91 -12.13
N LEU A 774 25.96 -3.48 -13.03
CA LEU A 774 24.53 -3.34 -12.74
C LEU A 774 23.78 -4.66 -12.98
N THR A 775 22.74 -4.89 -12.20
CA THR A 775 21.86 -6.05 -12.36
C THR A 775 20.69 -5.73 -13.29
N VAL A 776 20.60 -6.46 -14.40
CA VAL A 776 19.60 -6.23 -15.45
C VAL A 776 18.71 -7.47 -15.63
N ASP A 777 17.39 -7.26 -15.51
CA ASP A 777 16.39 -8.30 -15.80
C ASP A 777 15.67 -8.02 -17.13
N LEU A 778 15.53 -9.06 -17.95
CA LEU A 778 14.86 -9.02 -19.25
C LEU A 778 13.52 -9.75 -19.17
N ILE A 779 12.43 -9.07 -19.53
CA ILE A 779 11.08 -9.63 -19.48
C ILE A 779 10.27 -9.36 -20.74
N ALA A 780 9.31 -10.25 -21.04
CA ALA A 780 8.44 -10.13 -22.21
C ALA A 780 7.04 -10.74 -21.96
N PRO A 781 5.99 -10.39 -22.73
CA PRO A 781 4.63 -10.89 -22.51
C PRO A 781 4.45 -12.37 -22.86
N THR A 782 5.15 -12.87 -23.87
CA THR A 782 5.01 -14.26 -24.35
C THR A 782 6.27 -15.07 -24.06
N ASN A 783 6.12 -16.39 -23.91
CA ASN A 783 7.28 -17.30 -23.73
C ASN A 783 8.30 -17.11 -24.87
N LYS A 784 7.82 -16.84 -26.08
CA LYS A 784 8.67 -16.74 -27.25
C LYS A 784 9.45 -15.44 -27.31
N ALA A 785 8.79 -14.30 -27.08
CA ALA A 785 9.50 -13.03 -26.95
C ALA A 785 10.51 -13.07 -25.79
N ALA A 786 10.16 -13.73 -24.68
CA ALA A 786 11.07 -13.92 -23.55
C ALA A 786 12.30 -14.74 -23.94
N LEU A 787 12.15 -15.85 -24.68
CA LEU A 787 13.27 -16.62 -25.20
C LEU A 787 14.17 -15.80 -26.14
N ASN A 788 13.58 -14.97 -27.01
CA ASN A 788 14.34 -14.15 -27.96
C ASN A 788 15.28 -13.15 -27.27
N ILE A 789 14.88 -12.62 -26.11
CA ILE A 789 15.71 -11.73 -25.28
C ILE A 789 16.48 -12.47 -24.18
N GLN A 790 16.44 -13.81 -24.14
CA GLN A 790 17.02 -14.63 -23.05
C GLN A 790 16.50 -14.23 -21.65
N GLY A 791 15.23 -13.85 -21.59
CA GLY A 791 14.55 -13.36 -20.41
C GLY A 791 13.44 -14.28 -19.90
N LYS A 792 12.55 -13.73 -19.07
CA LYS A 792 11.39 -14.42 -18.51
C LYS A 792 10.09 -13.79 -18.99
N THR A 793 9.00 -14.56 -18.99
CA THR A 793 7.69 -13.91 -19.17
C THR A 793 7.38 -12.97 -18.01
N ILE A 794 6.66 -11.88 -18.28
CA ILE A 794 6.22 -10.93 -17.24
C ILE A 794 5.48 -11.67 -16.12
N HIS A 795 4.61 -12.62 -16.46
CA HIS A 795 3.87 -13.43 -15.49
C HIS A 795 4.78 -14.25 -14.58
N LYS A 796 5.74 -14.98 -15.16
CA LYS A 796 6.70 -15.80 -14.42
C LYS A 796 7.63 -14.95 -13.56
N TYR A 797 8.06 -13.80 -14.09
CA TYR A 797 8.95 -12.88 -13.41
C TYR A 797 8.29 -12.23 -12.18
N LEU A 798 7.07 -11.72 -12.35
CA LEU A 798 6.34 -11.04 -11.28
C LEU A 798 5.82 -11.99 -10.19
N ARG A 799 5.94 -13.32 -10.38
CA ARG A 799 5.42 -14.35 -9.46
C ARG A 799 3.98 -14.07 -9.03
N MET A 800 3.15 -13.74 -10.01
CA MET A 800 1.77 -13.35 -9.74
C MET A 800 0.95 -14.53 -9.21
N ASP A 801 0.12 -14.28 -8.22
CA ASP A 801 -0.84 -15.27 -7.70
C ASP A 801 -2.06 -15.43 -8.65
N GLN A 802 -3.02 -16.28 -8.27
CA GLN A 802 -4.25 -16.50 -9.06
C GLN A 802 -5.13 -15.25 -9.16
N SER A 803 -4.99 -14.28 -8.24
CA SER A 803 -5.63 -12.96 -8.30
C SER A 803 -4.82 -11.92 -9.10
N GLY A 804 -3.65 -12.37 -9.59
CA GLY A 804 -2.61 -11.67 -10.32
C GLY A 804 -1.91 -10.54 -9.53
N LYS A 805 -1.89 -10.62 -8.20
CA LYS A 805 -1.12 -9.69 -7.36
C LYS A 805 0.36 -10.07 -7.38
N ILE A 806 1.24 -9.07 -7.31
CA ILE A 806 2.68 -9.27 -7.13
C ILE A 806 2.94 -9.56 -5.65
N SER A 807 3.71 -10.60 -5.35
CA SER A 807 4.09 -10.89 -3.96
C SER A 807 5.01 -9.79 -3.39
N GLY A 808 4.81 -9.44 -2.11
CA GLY A 808 5.67 -8.46 -1.44
C GLY A 808 7.15 -8.86 -1.44
N GLN A 809 7.42 -10.18 -1.38
CA GLN A 809 8.77 -10.74 -1.49
C GLN A 809 9.40 -10.46 -2.86
N GLN A 810 8.65 -10.61 -3.96
CA GLN A 810 9.17 -10.31 -5.30
C GLN A 810 9.44 -8.80 -5.46
N ALA A 811 8.53 -7.95 -5.00
CA ALA A 811 8.74 -6.50 -5.05
C ALA A 811 9.97 -6.07 -4.22
N GLN A 812 10.16 -6.66 -3.04
CA GLN A 812 11.35 -6.43 -2.22
C GLN A 812 12.62 -6.94 -2.89
N PHE A 813 12.59 -8.14 -3.48
CA PHE A 813 13.70 -8.65 -4.27
C PHE A 813 14.10 -7.69 -5.38
N VAL A 814 13.14 -7.19 -6.16
CA VAL A 814 13.42 -6.23 -7.24
C VAL A 814 14.00 -4.93 -6.69
N ARG A 815 13.47 -4.40 -5.58
CA ARG A 815 14.01 -3.18 -4.96
C ARG A 815 15.46 -3.35 -4.51
N ASP A 816 15.77 -4.49 -3.91
CA ASP A 816 17.04 -4.69 -3.21
C ASP A 816 18.13 -5.28 -4.14
N HIS A 817 17.78 -5.86 -5.31
CA HIS A 817 18.70 -6.66 -6.15
C HIS A 817 18.63 -6.34 -7.64
N VAL A 818 17.77 -5.44 -8.12
CA VAL A 818 17.60 -5.20 -9.56
C VAL A 818 17.65 -3.70 -9.86
N ASP A 819 18.58 -3.30 -10.73
CA ASP A 819 18.78 -1.90 -11.10
C ASP A 819 17.93 -1.52 -12.32
N VAL A 820 17.87 -2.42 -13.31
CA VAL A 820 17.21 -2.17 -14.60
C VAL A 820 16.33 -3.34 -15.01
N ILE A 821 15.11 -3.04 -15.44
CA ILE A 821 14.20 -3.99 -16.09
C ILE A 821 13.96 -3.55 -17.54
N ILE A 822 14.28 -4.44 -18.47
CA ILE A 822 14.01 -4.25 -19.89
C ILE A 822 12.78 -5.07 -20.26
N VAL A 823 11.75 -4.41 -20.78
CA VAL A 823 10.47 -5.03 -21.16
C VAL A 823 10.33 -5.02 -22.68
N ASP A 824 10.46 -6.19 -23.30
CA ASP A 824 10.21 -6.35 -24.73
C ASP A 824 8.72 -6.54 -25.02
N GLU A 825 8.32 -6.16 -26.24
CA GLU A 825 6.95 -6.26 -26.74
C GLU A 825 5.90 -5.61 -25.81
N ILE A 826 6.23 -4.43 -25.26
CA ILE A 826 5.34 -3.68 -24.36
C ILE A 826 3.98 -3.33 -25.01
N SER A 827 3.93 -3.25 -26.33
CA SER A 827 2.71 -3.03 -27.10
C SER A 827 1.69 -4.18 -27.00
N MET A 828 2.11 -5.39 -26.59
CA MET A 828 1.22 -6.56 -26.48
C MET A 828 0.50 -6.67 -25.14
N ILE A 829 0.92 -5.92 -24.11
CA ILE A 829 0.37 -6.11 -22.77
C ILE A 829 -0.94 -5.36 -22.57
N GLY A 830 -1.90 -6.03 -21.92
CA GLY A 830 -3.20 -5.44 -21.59
C GLY A 830 -3.14 -4.50 -20.38
N LYS A 831 -4.27 -3.78 -20.13
CA LYS A 831 -4.46 -2.85 -19.00
C LYS A 831 -3.99 -3.41 -17.66
N TYR A 832 -4.19 -4.71 -17.47
CA TYR A 832 -3.87 -5.43 -16.25
C TYR A 832 -2.37 -5.50 -15.97
N LEU A 833 -1.59 -6.00 -16.93
CA LEU A 833 -0.13 -6.14 -16.79
C LEU A 833 0.55 -4.78 -16.76
N TRP A 834 0.05 -3.81 -17.54
CA TRP A 834 0.58 -2.45 -17.54
C TRP A 834 0.50 -1.80 -16.16
N LYS A 835 -0.67 -1.92 -15.51
CA LYS A 835 -0.86 -1.50 -14.12
C LYS A 835 0.14 -2.14 -13.18
N ARG A 836 0.37 -3.46 -13.28
CA ARG A 836 1.32 -4.19 -12.41
C ARG A 836 2.76 -3.72 -12.57
N LEU A 837 3.21 -3.45 -13.81
CA LEU A 837 4.54 -2.90 -14.06
C LEU A 837 4.71 -1.50 -13.48
N VAL A 838 3.67 -0.66 -13.57
CA VAL A 838 3.67 0.68 -12.98
C VAL A 838 3.68 0.62 -11.45
N GLU A 839 2.92 -0.28 -10.85
CA GLU A 839 2.94 -0.53 -9.40
C GLU A 839 4.32 -1.00 -8.93
N LEU A 840 4.95 -1.91 -9.67
CA LEU A 840 6.32 -2.36 -9.39
C LEU A 840 7.31 -1.19 -9.47
N LYS A 841 7.30 -0.40 -10.56
CA LYS A 841 8.17 0.78 -10.73
C LYS A 841 8.03 1.76 -9.57
N LYS A 842 6.80 2.06 -9.13
CA LYS A 842 6.56 2.96 -7.99
C LYS A 842 7.08 2.39 -6.68
N ALA A 843 6.94 1.07 -6.47
CA ALA A 843 7.33 0.42 -5.23
C ALA A 843 8.86 0.25 -5.10
N THR A 844 9.57 0.06 -6.21
CA THR A 844 11.00 -0.29 -6.22
C THR A 844 11.90 0.83 -6.72
N LYS A 845 11.35 1.81 -7.45
CA LYS A 845 12.09 2.85 -8.17
C LYS A 845 13.04 2.32 -9.27
N VAL A 846 12.91 1.05 -9.63
CA VAL A 846 13.73 0.41 -10.67
C VAL A 846 13.61 1.13 -12.02
N ILE A 847 14.70 1.16 -12.78
CA ILE A 847 14.73 1.76 -14.10
C ILE A 847 14.02 0.82 -15.07
N PHE A 848 13.17 1.39 -15.94
CA PHE A 848 12.44 0.63 -16.96
C PHE A 848 12.89 1.08 -18.35
N ILE A 849 13.28 0.13 -19.19
CA ILE A 849 13.47 0.32 -20.63
C ILE A 849 12.37 -0.46 -21.33
N LEU A 850 11.47 0.25 -22.01
CA LEU A 850 10.32 -0.36 -22.68
C LEU A 850 10.58 -0.44 -24.18
N LEU A 851 10.33 -1.58 -24.81
CA LEU A 851 10.51 -1.77 -26.25
C LEU A 851 9.15 -2.12 -26.85
N GLY A 852 8.74 -1.46 -27.94
CA GLY A 852 7.47 -1.78 -28.58
C GLY A 852 7.24 -1.16 -29.94
N ASP A 853 6.13 -1.55 -30.55
CA ASP A 853 5.63 -0.99 -31.81
C ASP A 853 4.15 -0.62 -31.65
N HIS A 854 3.81 0.65 -31.86
CA HIS A 854 2.44 1.16 -31.79
C HIS A 854 1.48 0.48 -32.79
N ARG A 855 2.00 -0.24 -33.81
CA ARG A 855 1.19 -0.85 -34.89
C ARG A 855 0.77 -2.31 -34.62
N HIS A 856 1.42 -3.05 -33.73
CA HIS A 856 1.04 -4.43 -33.37
C HIS A 856 -0.11 -4.44 -32.32
N THR A 857 -1.09 -5.38 -32.40
CA THR A 857 -2.40 -5.43 -31.66
C THR A 857 -2.34 -5.27 -30.12
N ARG A 858 -3.26 -4.63 -29.35
CA ARG A 858 -4.76 -4.59 -29.28
C ARG A 858 -5.30 -3.14 -29.01
N LYS A 859 -6.62 -2.94 -29.07
CA LYS A 859 -7.34 -1.65 -28.85
C LYS A 859 -7.18 -1.13 -27.41
N SER A 860 -6.26 -0.19 -27.15
CA SER A 860 -6.56 0.94 -26.26
C SER A 860 -6.80 2.14 -27.16
N THR A 861 -7.98 2.75 -27.04
CA THR A 861 -8.25 4.06 -27.62
C THR A 861 -7.37 5.07 -26.92
N THR A 862 -6.17 5.30 -27.44
CA THR A 862 -5.35 6.51 -27.25
C THR A 862 -3.99 6.28 -27.94
N TRP A 863 -3.97 6.35 -29.27
CA TRP A 863 -2.83 6.86 -30.05
C TRP A 863 -3.21 6.89 -31.53
N ALA A 864 -3.80 8.01 -31.95
CA ALA A 864 -3.89 8.38 -33.34
C ALA A 864 -3.55 9.87 -33.42
N PRO A 865 -2.57 10.29 -34.26
CA PRO A 865 -2.54 11.67 -34.73
C PRO A 865 -3.83 11.94 -35.51
N LYS A 866 -4.31 13.19 -35.41
CA LYS A 866 -5.55 13.74 -35.97
C LYS A 866 -6.09 13.02 -37.22
N GLY A 867 -7.35 12.59 -37.14
CA GLY A 867 -8.24 12.38 -38.29
C GLY A 867 -8.54 10.94 -38.69
N LEU A 868 -9.60 10.35 -38.12
CA LEU A 868 -10.60 9.56 -38.87
C LEU A 868 -11.77 9.14 -37.95
N LYS A 869 -13.00 9.50 -38.33
CA LYS A 869 -14.24 9.07 -37.67
C LYS A 869 -14.50 7.58 -37.99
N SER A 870 -14.79 6.75 -36.98
CA SER A 870 -15.55 5.52 -37.23
C SER A 870 -16.44 5.15 -36.03
N LYS A 871 -17.71 4.83 -36.34
CA LYS A 871 -18.78 4.48 -35.42
C LYS A 871 -18.56 3.08 -34.85
N THR A 872 -18.66 2.92 -33.54
CA THR A 872 -18.61 1.63 -32.83
C THR A 872 -20.01 1.09 -32.53
N LYS A 873 -20.22 -0.21 -32.79
CA LYS A 873 -21.16 -1.04 -32.02
C LYS A 873 -20.34 -2.07 -31.24
N THR A 874 -20.54 -2.09 -29.92
CA THR A 874 -19.86 -2.91 -28.92
C THR A 874 -20.59 -4.25 -28.74
N LYS A 875 -19.84 -5.35 -28.64
CA LYS A 875 -20.29 -6.62 -28.02
C LYS A 875 -19.31 -6.98 -26.91
N THR A 876 -19.89 -7.37 -25.78
CA THR A 876 -19.31 -7.64 -24.46
C THR A 876 -18.42 -8.89 -24.44
N GLU A 877 -17.31 -8.83 -23.70
CA GLU A 877 -16.46 -9.98 -23.34
C GLU A 877 -17.20 -10.80 -22.26
N THR A 878 -17.38 -12.10 -22.48
CA THR A 878 -17.85 -13.07 -21.48
C THR A 878 -16.68 -13.95 -21.04
N ASP A 879 -16.50 -14.07 -19.73
CA ASP A 879 -15.52 -14.94 -19.07
C ASP A 879 -15.70 -16.41 -19.47
N ILE A 880 -14.60 -17.06 -19.87
CA ILE A 880 -14.56 -18.50 -20.12
C ILE A 880 -14.20 -19.18 -18.80
N LYS A 881 -15.16 -19.89 -18.18
CA LYS A 881 -14.89 -20.83 -17.10
C LYS A 881 -14.34 -22.14 -17.68
N GLU A 882 -13.19 -22.58 -17.20
CA GLU A 882 -12.64 -23.90 -17.52
C GLU A 882 -13.40 -25.02 -16.79
N PRO A 883 -13.72 -26.14 -17.46
CA PRO A 883 -14.29 -27.31 -16.80
C PRO A 883 -13.19 -28.14 -16.10
N PRO A 884 -13.52 -28.89 -15.03
CA PRO A 884 -12.56 -29.73 -14.32
C PRO A 884 -12.17 -30.92 -15.20
N ARG A 885 -10.86 -31.17 -15.38
CA ARG A 885 -10.36 -32.39 -16.03
C ARG A 885 -9.64 -33.28 -15.01
N GLN A 886 -10.21 -34.46 -14.80
CA GLN A 886 -9.52 -35.63 -14.25
C GLN A 886 -8.45 -36.11 -15.26
N GLY A 887 -7.29 -36.50 -14.73
CA GLY A 887 -6.16 -37.07 -15.50
C GLY A 887 -5.04 -36.05 -15.77
N LYS A 888 -3.90 -36.22 -15.08
CA LYS A 888 -2.67 -35.42 -15.29
C LYS A 888 -2.10 -35.74 -16.67
N LEU A 889 -2.47 -34.99 -17.70
CA LEU A 889 -1.72 -34.94 -18.95
C LEU A 889 -0.62 -33.87 -18.78
N THR A 890 0.60 -34.30 -18.46
CA THR A 890 1.76 -33.40 -18.51
C THR A 890 2.11 -33.14 -19.97
N VAL A 891 1.80 -31.94 -20.47
CA VAL A 891 2.20 -31.51 -21.82
C VAL A 891 3.58 -30.87 -21.73
N ASN A 892 4.56 -31.48 -22.39
CA ASN A 892 5.89 -30.91 -22.56
C ASN A 892 5.84 -29.76 -23.59
N ASN A 893 6.28 -28.56 -23.22
CA ASN A 893 6.37 -27.38 -24.11
C ASN A 893 7.82 -27.09 -24.56
N GLU A 894 8.73 -28.03 -24.33
CA GLU A 894 10.12 -27.94 -24.72
C GLU A 894 10.26 -28.14 -26.24
N TYR A 895 11.16 -27.36 -26.86
CA TYR A 895 11.44 -27.43 -28.29
C TYR A 895 12.53 -28.48 -28.56
N PHE A 896 12.25 -29.42 -29.47
CA PHE A 896 13.20 -30.43 -29.89
C PHE A 896 13.46 -30.31 -31.39
N CYS A 897 14.72 -30.38 -31.80
CA CYS A 897 15.12 -30.42 -33.20
C CYS A 897 15.45 -31.87 -33.58
N VAL A 898 14.82 -32.40 -34.62
CA VAL A 898 15.17 -33.74 -35.13
C VAL A 898 16.51 -33.61 -35.86
N THR A 899 17.52 -34.34 -35.39
CA THR A 899 18.89 -34.28 -35.93
C THR A 899 19.21 -35.47 -36.82
N LYS A 900 18.64 -36.65 -36.54
CA LYS A 900 18.89 -37.88 -37.30
C LYS A 900 17.68 -38.81 -37.27
N VAL A 901 17.46 -39.57 -38.35
CA VAL A 901 16.51 -40.68 -38.42
C VAL A 901 17.22 -41.86 -39.10
N VAL A 902 17.42 -42.96 -38.38
CA VAL A 902 18.11 -44.19 -38.87
C VAL A 902 17.49 -45.41 -38.20
N ASP A 903 17.34 -46.52 -38.93
CA ASP A 903 16.92 -47.82 -38.41
C ASP A 903 15.71 -47.75 -37.46
N GLU A 904 14.65 -47.08 -37.91
CA GLU A 904 13.38 -46.91 -37.15
C GLU A 904 13.51 -46.13 -35.83
N MET A 905 14.59 -45.38 -35.64
CA MET A 905 14.82 -44.50 -34.48
C MET A 905 15.01 -43.04 -34.91
N VAL A 906 14.36 -42.12 -34.19
CA VAL A 906 14.45 -40.65 -34.35
C VAL A 906 15.27 -40.07 -33.21
N THR A 907 16.38 -39.41 -33.54
CA THR A 907 17.22 -38.68 -32.58
C THR A 907 16.84 -37.20 -32.58
N CYS A 908 16.36 -36.72 -31.43
CA CYS A 908 15.94 -35.34 -31.18
C CYS A 908 16.92 -34.64 -30.23
N GLN A 909 17.21 -33.37 -30.49
CA GLN A 909 18.11 -32.56 -29.69
C GLN A 909 17.36 -31.40 -29.03
N THR A 910 17.63 -31.15 -27.75
CA THR A 910 17.21 -29.94 -27.02
C THR A 910 18.42 -29.37 -26.28
N THR A 911 18.46 -28.06 -26.07
CA THR A 911 19.51 -27.40 -25.29
C THR A 911 18.96 -27.05 -23.92
N ARG A 912 19.56 -27.60 -22.85
CA ARG A 912 19.21 -27.27 -21.47
C ARG A 912 20.41 -26.65 -20.78
N SER A 913 20.16 -25.75 -19.84
CA SER A 913 21.22 -25.31 -18.94
C SER A 913 21.56 -26.44 -17.97
N ASP A 914 22.86 -26.70 -17.75
CA ASP A 914 23.30 -27.57 -16.67
C ASP A 914 23.09 -26.91 -15.29
N SER A 915 23.50 -27.60 -14.22
CA SER A 915 23.38 -27.11 -12.84
C SER A 915 24.13 -25.80 -12.57
N GLU A 916 25.01 -25.39 -13.48
CA GLU A 916 25.81 -24.16 -13.40
C GLU A 916 25.30 -23.08 -14.39
N GLY A 917 24.23 -23.36 -15.13
CA GLY A 917 23.59 -22.42 -16.05
C GLY A 917 24.11 -22.47 -17.47
N ASN A 918 25.11 -23.29 -17.77
CA ASN A 918 25.75 -23.35 -19.09
C ASN A 918 24.89 -24.17 -20.08
N PRO A 919 24.73 -23.72 -21.34
CA PRO A 919 23.95 -24.44 -22.34
C PRO A 919 24.63 -25.77 -22.69
N LYS A 920 23.93 -26.87 -22.42
CA LYS A 920 24.35 -28.24 -22.73
C LYS A 920 23.32 -28.92 -23.63
N GLU A 921 23.81 -29.58 -24.66
CA GLU A 921 22.97 -30.29 -25.61
C GLU A 921 22.58 -31.66 -25.05
N HIS A 922 21.29 -31.96 -25.13
CA HIS A 922 20.72 -33.23 -24.73
C HIS A 922 20.08 -33.90 -25.93
N LEU A 923 20.54 -35.12 -26.22
CA LEU A 923 19.99 -35.97 -27.24
C LEU A 923 18.96 -36.92 -26.61
N VAL A 924 17.83 -37.09 -27.29
CA VAL A 924 16.73 -37.97 -26.94
C VAL A 924 16.45 -38.84 -28.14
N GLU A 925 16.62 -40.14 -27.98
CA GLU A 925 16.31 -41.12 -29.02
C GLU A 925 14.91 -41.70 -28.77
N CYS A 926 14.11 -41.78 -29.82
CA CYS A 926 12.74 -42.26 -29.76
C CYS A 926 12.49 -43.22 -30.94
N PRO A 927 11.92 -44.41 -30.71
CA PRO A 927 11.41 -45.24 -31.80
C PRO A 927 10.41 -44.46 -32.66
N LEU A 928 10.49 -44.62 -33.97
CA LEU A 928 9.68 -43.89 -34.96
C LEU A 928 8.19 -44.12 -34.73
N ASP A 929 7.79 -45.35 -34.39
CA ASP A 929 6.40 -45.73 -34.11
C ASP A 929 5.83 -45.02 -32.88
N ASP A 930 6.69 -44.69 -31.91
CA ASP A 930 6.32 -43.99 -30.69
C ASP A 930 6.44 -42.46 -30.83
N PHE A 931 7.05 -41.96 -31.90
CA PHE A 931 7.41 -40.55 -32.06
C PHE A 931 6.17 -39.65 -32.04
N HIS A 932 5.13 -39.99 -32.80
CA HIS A 932 3.88 -39.22 -32.86
C HIS A 932 3.01 -39.33 -31.60
N GLY A 933 3.25 -40.34 -30.75
CA GLY A 933 2.65 -40.46 -29.42
C GLY A 933 3.34 -39.59 -28.36
N ARG A 934 4.64 -39.31 -28.55
CA ARG A 934 5.49 -38.59 -27.58
C ARG A 934 5.80 -37.14 -27.95
N PHE A 935 5.75 -36.79 -29.24
CA PHE A 935 6.05 -35.45 -29.76
C PHE A 935 4.95 -34.96 -30.73
N LEU A 936 4.45 -33.74 -30.51
CA LEU A 936 3.48 -33.09 -31.38
C LEU A 936 4.20 -32.18 -32.38
N VAL A 937 4.09 -32.48 -33.69
CA VAL A 937 4.61 -31.61 -34.75
C VAL A 937 3.85 -30.28 -34.73
N ASN A 938 4.56 -29.14 -34.71
CA ASN A 938 3.95 -27.81 -34.74
C ASN A 938 3.40 -27.50 -36.14
N TYR A 939 2.30 -28.15 -36.51
CA TYR A 939 1.62 -28.07 -37.80
C TYR A 939 1.13 -26.65 -38.13
N ALA A 940 0.70 -25.89 -37.12
CA ALA A 940 0.29 -24.50 -37.28
C ALA A 940 0.45 -23.71 -35.96
N MET A 941 0.90 -22.47 -36.08
CA MET A 941 1.01 -21.54 -34.95
C MET A 941 0.15 -20.30 -35.19
N THR A 942 -0.46 -19.77 -34.13
CA THR A 942 -1.27 -18.55 -34.26
C THR A 942 -0.36 -17.33 -34.47
N VAL A 943 -0.83 -16.37 -35.27
CA VAL A 943 -0.11 -15.10 -35.54
C VAL A 943 0.29 -14.35 -34.26
N HIS A 944 -0.50 -14.48 -33.19
CA HIS A 944 -0.16 -13.87 -31.89
C HIS A 944 1.05 -14.53 -31.23
N LYS A 945 1.21 -15.85 -31.37
CA LYS A 945 2.36 -16.58 -30.82
C LYS A 945 3.63 -16.33 -31.64
N THR A 946 3.50 -15.95 -32.91
CA THR A 946 4.65 -15.64 -33.77
C THR A 946 5.27 -14.26 -33.52
N GLN A 947 4.71 -13.47 -32.60
CA GLN A 947 5.14 -12.09 -32.44
C GLN A 947 6.58 -11.96 -31.92
N GLY A 948 7.39 -11.13 -32.59
CA GLY A 948 8.82 -10.94 -32.28
C GLY A 948 9.76 -11.91 -33.01
N GLU A 949 9.22 -12.76 -33.88
CA GLU A 949 10.03 -13.74 -34.64
C GLU A 949 10.45 -13.25 -36.02
N THR A 950 11.46 -13.94 -36.55
CA THR A 950 11.88 -13.84 -37.94
C THR A 950 12.05 -15.24 -38.51
N PHE A 951 11.28 -15.59 -39.53
CA PHE A 951 11.35 -16.84 -40.25
C PHE A 951 12.36 -16.74 -41.40
N THR A 952 13.26 -17.71 -41.45
CA THR A 952 14.23 -17.87 -42.55
C THR A 952 13.76 -18.85 -43.61
N ALA A 953 12.77 -19.71 -43.28
CA ALA A 953 12.13 -20.63 -44.21
C ALA A 953 10.80 -20.05 -44.74
N GLU A 954 10.32 -20.60 -45.85
CA GLU A 954 9.01 -20.30 -46.42
C GLU A 954 7.88 -20.70 -45.47
N TYR A 955 6.82 -19.89 -45.42
CA TYR A 955 5.66 -20.17 -44.58
C TYR A 955 4.35 -19.63 -45.16
N THR A 956 3.25 -20.31 -44.81
CA THR A 956 1.91 -19.97 -45.29
C THR A 956 1.08 -19.27 -44.21
N ILE A 957 0.52 -18.12 -44.55
CA ILE A 957 -0.47 -17.41 -43.74
C ILE A 957 -1.86 -17.87 -44.15
N TRP A 958 -2.46 -18.69 -43.30
CA TRP A 958 -3.81 -19.20 -43.45
C TRP A 958 -4.86 -18.14 -43.07
N ASP A 959 -6.06 -18.22 -43.65
CA ASP A 959 -7.21 -17.34 -43.36
C ASP A 959 -6.94 -15.84 -43.55
N TRP A 960 -6.09 -15.48 -44.52
CA TRP A 960 -5.71 -14.10 -44.80
C TRP A 960 -6.93 -13.16 -44.93
N GLY A 961 -7.97 -13.59 -45.64
CA GLY A 961 -9.21 -12.83 -45.82
C GLY A 961 -9.96 -12.50 -44.52
N ARG A 962 -9.81 -13.32 -43.47
CA ARG A 962 -10.50 -13.16 -42.17
C ARG A 962 -9.67 -12.39 -41.14
N MET A 963 -8.40 -12.09 -41.44
CA MET A 963 -7.53 -11.38 -40.51
C MET A 963 -7.75 -9.86 -40.56
N PRO A 964 -7.87 -9.17 -39.41
CA PRO A 964 -7.79 -7.72 -39.34
C PRO A 964 -6.39 -7.24 -39.73
N THR A 965 -6.29 -6.01 -40.25
CA THR A 965 -5.06 -5.41 -40.79
C THR A 965 -3.83 -5.55 -39.87
N LYS A 966 -4.02 -5.45 -38.56
CA LYS A 966 -2.92 -5.58 -37.60
C LYS A 966 -2.35 -7.00 -37.51
N LEU A 967 -3.20 -8.03 -37.59
CA LEU A 967 -2.73 -9.42 -37.61
C LEU A 967 -2.06 -9.77 -38.94
N LYS A 968 -2.59 -9.24 -40.04
CA LYS A 968 -1.93 -9.30 -41.35
C LYS A 968 -0.50 -8.76 -41.28
N TYR A 969 -0.33 -7.58 -40.69
CA TYR A 969 0.98 -6.96 -40.49
C TYR A 969 1.93 -7.81 -39.64
N THR A 970 1.45 -8.33 -38.49
CA THR A 970 2.27 -9.23 -37.64
C THR A 970 2.68 -10.50 -38.39
N ALA A 971 1.77 -11.09 -39.18
CA ALA A 971 2.03 -12.32 -39.92
C ALA A 971 3.03 -12.12 -41.07
N LEU A 972 2.92 -11.00 -41.81
CA LEU A 972 3.87 -10.66 -42.88
C LEU A 972 5.26 -10.31 -42.37
N SER A 973 5.32 -9.55 -41.26
CA SER A 973 6.58 -9.05 -40.70
C SER A 973 7.41 -10.12 -39.99
N ARG A 974 7.11 -11.41 -40.19
CA ARG A 974 7.98 -12.52 -39.78
C ARG A 974 8.94 -12.91 -40.88
N ALA A 975 8.61 -12.67 -42.14
CA ALA A 975 9.52 -12.92 -43.24
C ALA A 975 10.67 -11.90 -43.26
N LYS A 976 11.85 -12.35 -43.70
CA LYS A 976 12.95 -11.45 -44.08
C LYS A 976 12.77 -10.90 -45.48
N LYS A 977 12.18 -11.69 -46.37
CA LYS A 977 11.98 -11.36 -47.79
C LYS A 977 10.54 -11.68 -48.22
N PRO A 978 9.94 -10.91 -49.14
CA PRO A 978 8.55 -11.11 -49.55
C PRO A 978 8.22 -12.48 -50.16
N ASP A 979 9.19 -13.09 -50.84
CA ASP A 979 9.11 -14.41 -51.49
C ASP A 979 8.94 -15.58 -50.51
N GLN A 980 9.26 -15.38 -49.23
CA GLN A 980 9.08 -16.40 -48.19
C GLN A 980 7.64 -16.59 -47.74
N VAL A 981 6.71 -15.74 -48.19
CA VAL A 981 5.33 -15.71 -47.68
C VAL A 981 4.33 -16.16 -48.73
N PHE A 982 3.64 -17.25 -48.41
CA PHE A 982 2.44 -17.67 -49.12
C PHE A 982 1.20 -17.23 -48.35
N MET A 983 0.18 -16.71 -49.02
CA MET A 983 -1.07 -16.29 -48.38
C MET A 983 -2.22 -17.12 -48.94
N MET A 984 -3.00 -17.73 -48.05
CA MET A 984 -4.20 -18.46 -48.44
C MET A 984 -5.45 -17.72 -47.95
N THR A 985 -6.32 -17.34 -48.90
CA THR A 985 -7.66 -16.85 -48.59
C THR A 985 -8.65 -18.00 -48.53
N SER A 986 -9.70 -17.86 -47.72
CA SER A 986 -10.77 -18.88 -47.60
C SER A 986 -11.42 -19.24 -48.95
N SER A 987 -11.31 -18.36 -49.95
CA SER A 987 -11.76 -18.59 -51.33
C SER A 987 -10.86 -19.55 -52.12
N GLN A 988 -9.56 -19.58 -51.85
CA GLN A 988 -8.58 -20.42 -52.56
C GLN A 988 -8.57 -21.88 -52.05
N LEU A 989 -9.23 -22.16 -50.93
CA LEU A 989 -9.53 -23.53 -50.47
C LEU A 989 -10.79 -24.11 -51.11
N LEU A 990 -11.52 -23.30 -51.89
CA LEU A 990 -12.80 -23.64 -52.52
C LEU A 990 -12.72 -23.70 -54.05
N ASP A 991 -11.53 -23.89 -54.63
CA ASP A 991 -11.39 -24.19 -56.05
C ASP A 991 -11.76 -25.67 -56.34
N SER A 992 -13.04 -25.95 -56.15
CA SER A 992 -13.82 -26.80 -57.02
C SER A 992 -15.24 -26.23 -57.02
N PRO A 993 -15.68 -25.58 -58.12
CA PRO A 993 -17.03 -25.07 -58.22
C PRO A 993 -17.96 -26.27 -58.43
N VAL A 994 -18.50 -26.81 -57.34
CA VAL A 994 -19.64 -27.73 -57.41
C VAL A 994 -20.85 -26.96 -56.89
N ASN A 995 -21.37 -26.06 -57.75
CA ASN A 995 -22.79 -25.72 -57.72
C ASN A 995 -23.56 -26.96 -58.19
N VAL A 996 -23.65 -27.99 -57.33
CA VAL A 996 -24.68 -29.02 -57.48
C VAL A 996 -25.81 -28.61 -56.58
N VAL A 997 -26.90 -28.17 -57.18
CA VAL A 997 -28.21 -28.21 -56.54
C VAL A 997 -28.44 -29.68 -56.17
N LYS A 998 -28.13 -30.08 -54.93
CA LYS A 998 -28.44 -31.43 -54.45
C LYS A 998 -29.95 -31.60 -54.53
N GLU A 999 -30.42 -32.46 -55.43
CA GLU A 999 -31.78 -32.96 -55.35
C GLU A 999 -31.97 -33.57 -53.95
N ILE A 1000 -32.94 -33.06 -53.20
CA ILE A 1000 -33.24 -33.58 -51.86
C ILE A 1000 -33.82 -34.99 -52.05
N SER A 1001 -33.17 -35.99 -51.47
CA SER A 1001 -33.59 -37.40 -51.60
C SER A 1001 -35.00 -37.61 -51.02
N SER A 1002 -35.71 -38.65 -51.47
CA SER A 1002 -37.01 -39.03 -50.89
C SER A 1002 -36.90 -39.38 -49.39
N ALA A 1003 -35.76 -39.94 -48.96
CA ALA A 1003 -35.45 -40.22 -47.56
C ALA A 1003 -35.25 -38.93 -46.72
N ALA A 1004 -34.58 -37.92 -47.28
CA ALA A 1004 -34.42 -36.61 -46.66
C ALA A 1004 -35.77 -35.89 -46.52
N ARG A 1005 -36.64 -35.94 -47.54
CA ARG A 1005 -38.00 -35.38 -47.47
C ARG A 1005 -38.82 -35.95 -46.31
N SER A 1006 -38.81 -37.28 -46.17
CA SER A 1006 -39.50 -37.96 -45.05
C SER A 1006 -38.98 -37.50 -43.68
N SER A 1007 -37.66 -37.30 -43.56
CA SER A 1007 -37.01 -36.83 -42.32
C SER A 1007 -37.33 -35.36 -42.00
N ILE A 1008 -37.38 -34.51 -43.03
CA ILE A 1008 -37.77 -33.10 -42.91
C ILE A 1008 -39.24 -32.97 -42.47
N VAL A 1009 -40.15 -33.72 -43.10
CA VAL A 1009 -41.59 -33.70 -42.72
C VAL A 1009 -41.77 -34.07 -41.26
N LYS A 1010 -41.10 -35.12 -40.78
CA LYS A 1010 -41.15 -35.52 -39.36
C LYS A 1010 -40.68 -34.41 -38.43
N LYS A 1011 -39.64 -33.65 -38.80
CA LYS A 1011 -39.17 -32.50 -38.00
C LYS A 1011 -40.15 -31.34 -38.02
N ILE A 1012 -40.72 -31.01 -39.18
CA ILE A 1012 -41.75 -29.96 -39.30
C ILE A 1012 -42.94 -30.29 -38.39
N GLN A 1013 -43.47 -31.52 -38.49
CA GLN A 1013 -44.60 -31.96 -37.66
C GLN A 1013 -44.27 -31.94 -36.16
N ALA A 1014 -43.07 -32.37 -35.76
CA ALA A 1014 -42.65 -32.32 -34.36
C ALA A 1014 -42.56 -30.88 -33.83
N HIS A 1015 -42.04 -29.95 -34.63
CA HIS A 1015 -41.98 -28.53 -34.27
C HIS A 1015 -43.36 -27.88 -34.23
N GLN A 1016 -44.22 -28.17 -35.20
CA GLN A 1016 -45.61 -27.71 -35.23
C GLN A 1016 -46.38 -28.19 -34.00
N ALA A 1017 -46.32 -29.48 -33.67
CA ALA A 1017 -46.98 -30.01 -32.47
C ALA A 1017 -46.46 -29.38 -31.17
N THR A 1018 -45.16 -29.08 -31.11
CA THR A 1018 -44.54 -28.41 -29.95
C THR A 1018 -45.01 -26.96 -29.81
N ASP A 1019 -45.08 -26.22 -30.92
CA ASP A 1019 -45.48 -24.82 -30.91
C ASP A 1019 -46.99 -24.65 -30.70
N SER A 1020 -47.84 -25.52 -31.26
CA SER A 1020 -49.28 -25.53 -31.00
C SER A 1020 -49.58 -25.75 -29.51
N LYS A 1021 -48.85 -26.64 -28.83
CA LYS A 1021 -48.98 -26.83 -27.36
C LYS A 1021 -48.59 -25.58 -26.56
N ARG A 1022 -47.81 -24.67 -27.13
CA ARG A 1022 -47.36 -23.42 -26.51
C ARG A 1022 -48.16 -22.20 -26.96
N GLY A 1023 -49.22 -22.40 -27.75
CA GLY A 1023 -50.05 -21.31 -28.29
C GLY A 1023 -49.33 -20.46 -29.34
N LEU A 1024 -48.28 -20.97 -29.98
CA LEU A 1024 -47.50 -20.24 -30.98
C LEU A 1024 -47.95 -20.56 -32.40
N GLU A 1025 -47.99 -19.54 -33.26
CA GLU A 1025 -48.36 -19.67 -34.67
C GLU A 1025 -47.35 -20.51 -35.46
N THR A 1026 -47.83 -21.34 -36.40
CA THR A 1026 -46.97 -22.13 -37.30
C THR A 1026 -47.53 -22.12 -38.72
N ASN A 1027 -46.68 -21.89 -39.72
CA ASN A 1027 -47.09 -21.89 -41.13
C ASN A 1027 -45.99 -22.45 -42.05
N VAL A 1028 -45.07 -23.26 -41.51
CA VAL A 1028 -43.97 -23.87 -42.27
C VAL A 1028 -44.43 -25.17 -42.90
N ASP A 1029 -44.20 -25.33 -44.20
CA ASP A 1029 -44.47 -26.54 -44.97
C ASP A 1029 -43.18 -27.09 -45.61
N LEU A 1030 -43.25 -28.30 -46.16
CA LEU A 1030 -42.10 -28.95 -46.79
C LEU A 1030 -41.56 -28.11 -47.96
N THR A 1031 -42.43 -27.58 -48.81
CA THR A 1031 -42.07 -26.78 -49.98
C THR A 1031 -41.23 -25.56 -49.59
N PHE A 1032 -41.60 -24.88 -48.51
CA PHE A 1032 -40.84 -23.75 -47.98
C PHE A 1032 -39.47 -24.18 -47.46
N VAL A 1033 -39.38 -25.25 -46.66
CA VAL A 1033 -38.10 -25.73 -46.13
C VAL A 1033 -37.16 -26.18 -47.25
N GLU A 1034 -37.66 -26.83 -48.30
CA GLU A 1034 -36.86 -27.18 -49.47
C GLU A 1034 -36.33 -25.93 -50.20
N SER A 1035 -37.17 -24.92 -50.39
CA SER A 1035 -36.75 -23.65 -50.99
C SER A 1035 -35.68 -22.94 -50.14
N MET A 1036 -35.81 -22.99 -48.81
CA MET A 1036 -34.86 -22.43 -47.87
C MET A 1036 -33.52 -23.18 -47.90
N ILE A 1037 -33.54 -24.52 -47.95
CA ILE A 1037 -32.33 -25.33 -48.07
C ILE A 1037 -31.58 -24.98 -49.36
N LYS A 1038 -32.29 -24.85 -50.48
CA LYS A 1038 -31.70 -24.44 -51.76
C LYS A 1038 -31.14 -23.02 -51.70
N ALA A 1039 -31.90 -22.07 -51.15
CA ALA A 1039 -31.46 -20.68 -51.00
C ALA A 1039 -30.24 -20.52 -50.08
N GLN A 1040 -30.11 -21.38 -49.07
CA GLN A 1040 -28.95 -21.42 -48.17
C GLN A 1040 -27.81 -22.33 -48.67
N GLY A 1041 -27.94 -22.93 -49.86
CA GLY A 1041 -26.94 -23.85 -50.42
C GLY A 1041 -26.69 -25.11 -49.59
N GLY A 1042 -27.66 -25.53 -48.76
CA GLY A 1042 -27.49 -26.65 -47.81
C GLY A 1042 -26.53 -26.35 -46.65
N LEU A 1043 -26.12 -25.09 -46.45
CA LEU A 1043 -25.19 -24.69 -45.41
C LEU A 1043 -25.89 -24.16 -44.16
N CYS A 1044 -25.29 -24.40 -43.00
CA CYS A 1044 -25.77 -23.89 -41.72
C CYS A 1044 -25.69 -22.36 -41.69
N HIS A 1045 -26.77 -21.70 -41.31
CA HIS A 1045 -26.82 -20.23 -41.21
C HIS A 1045 -25.75 -19.65 -40.27
N HIS A 1046 -25.38 -20.38 -39.21
CA HIS A 1046 -24.51 -19.84 -38.15
C HIS A 1046 -23.02 -20.15 -38.35
N CYS A 1047 -22.69 -21.36 -38.82
CA CYS A 1047 -21.30 -21.81 -38.96
C CYS A 1047 -20.87 -22.07 -40.41
N HIS A 1048 -21.81 -21.96 -41.37
CA HIS A 1048 -21.59 -22.21 -42.79
C HIS A 1048 -21.06 -23.61 -43.14
N THR A 1049 -21.13 -24.56 -42.20
CA THR A 1049 -20.85 -25.98 -42.46
C THR A 1049 -22.01 -26.62 -43.20
N GLU A 1050 -21.72 -27.53 -44.12
CA GLU A 1050 -22.74 -28.32 -44.83
C GLU A 1050 -23.59 -29.13 -43.85
N VAL A 1051 -24.91 -29.04 -44.02
CA VAL A 1051 -25.88 -29.68 -43.14
C VAL A 1051 -26.29 -31.02 -43.73
N LYS A 1052 -26.15 -32.09 -42.97
CA LYS A 1052 -26.62 -33.43 -43.38
C LYS A 1052 -28.14 -33.47 -43.34
N LEU A 1053 -28.76 -33.70 -44.50
CA LEU A 1053 -30.23 -33.74 -44.66
C LEU A 1053 -30.84 -35.12 -44.37
N ASP A 1054 -30.06 -36.18 -44.50
CA ASP A 1054 -30.40 -37.58 -44.21
C ASP A 1054 -29.19 -38.35 -43.64
N CYS A 1055 -29.39 -39.64 -43.32
CA CYS A 1055 -28.35 -40.60 -42.92
C CYS A 1055 -27.43 -40.13 -41.76
N TYR A 1056 -27.94 -39.30 -40.85
CA TYR A 1056 -27.22 -38.84 -39.66
C TYR A 1056 -27.63 -39.62 -38.40
N SER A 1057 -26.68 -39.81 -37.49
CA SER A 1057 -26.93 -40.44 -36.19
C SER A 1057 -27.62 -39.47 -35.22
N LYS A 1058 -28.26 -40.02 -34.19
CA LYS A 1058 -28.90 -39.20 -33.14
C LYS A 1058 -27.84 -38.34 -32.46
N GLN A 1059 -28.05 -37.01 -32.45
CA GLN A 1059 -27.12 -35.99 -31.93
C GLN A 1059 -25.88 -35.72 -32.80
N ASP A 1060 -25.86 -36.13 -34.07
CA ASP A 1060 -24.82 -35.68 -35.00
C ASP A 1060 -24.81 -34.13 -35.04
N PRO A 1061 -23.67 -33.47 -34.76
CA PRO A 1061 -23.57 -32.02 -34.70
C PRO A 1061 -23.88 -31.32 -36.01
N VAL A 1062 -23.72 -32.00 -37.16
CA VAL A 1062 -24.00 -31.46 -38.50
C VAL A 1062 -25.37 -31.86 -39.06
N GLN A 1063 -26.21 -32.58 -38.31
CA GLN A 1063 -27.56 -32.91 -38.78
C GLN A 1063 -28.45 -31.68 -38.98
N LEU A 1064 -29.43 -31.81 -39.90
CA LEU A 1064 -30.49 -30.84 -40.15
C LEU A 1064 -31.14 -30.32 -38.86
N SER A 1065 -31.22 -29.00 -38.73
CA SER A 1065 -32.05 -28.35 -37.73
C SER A 1065 -32.79 -27.16 -38.33
N LEU A 1066 -34.08 -27.04 -37.99
CA LEU A 1066 -34.90 -25.88 -38.29
C LEU A 1066 -34.84 -24.97 -37.06
N ASP A 1067 -34.05 -23.91 -37.13
CA ASP A 1067 -33.77 -23.04 -35.98
C ASP A 1067 -34.54 -21.74 -36.10
N ARG A 1068 -35.07 -21.27 -34.98
CA ARG A 1068 -35.79 -20.00 -34.92
C ARG A 1068 -34.82 -18.85 -34.88
N VAL A 1069 -35.14 -17.81 -35.64
CA VAL A 1069 -34.40 -16.54 -35.54
C VAL A 1069 -34.71 -15.90 -34.19
N ASP A 1070 -36.00 -15.82 -33.83
CA ASP A 1070 -36.54 -15.36 -32.55
C ASP A 1070 -37.31 -16.49 -31.84
N ASN A 1071 -36.89 -16.81 -30.61
CA ASN A 1071 -37.48 -17.88 -29.80
C ASN A 1071 -38.83 -17.53 -29.15
N THR A 1072 -39.25 -16.26 -29.19
CA THR A 1072 -40.57 -15.83 -28.68
C THR A 1072 -41.71 -16.08 -29.67
N ARG A 1073 -41.37 -16.34 -30.94
CA ARG A 1073 -42.32 -16.65 -32.01
C ARG A 1073 -42.25 -18.14 -32.38
N GLY A 1074 -43.31 -18.66 -32.99
CA GLY A 1074 -43.33 -20.05 -33.48
C GLY A 1074 -42.48 -20.24 -34.74
N HIS A 1075 -42.43 -21.49 -35.22
CA HIS A 1075 -41.81 -21.87 -36.48
C HIS A 1075 -42.73 -21.42 -37.62
N ILE A 1076 -42.55 -20.16 -38.04
CA ILE A 1076 -43.21 -19.53 -39.19
C ILE A 1076 -42.18 -19.19 -40.27
N LYS A 1077 -42.62 -19.08 -41.54
CA LYS A 1077 -41.76 -18.86 -42.72
C LYS A 1077 -40.81 -17.67 -42.55
N SER A 1078 -41.24 -16.58 -41.91
CA SER A 1078 -40.41 -15.38 -41.68
C SER A 1078 -39.48 -15.45 -40.46
N ASN A 1079 -39.50 -16.54 -39.68
CA ASN A 1079 -38.77 -16.68 -38.42
C ASN A 1079 -37.90 -17.95 -38.36
N LEU A 1080 -37.59 -18.53 -39.52
CA LEU A 1080 -36.92 -19.82 -39.61
C LEU A 1080 -35.65 -19.73 -40.48
N VAL A 1081 -34.59 -20.39 -40.02
CA VAL A 1081 -33.35 -20.58 -40.79
C VAL A 1081 -32.88 -22.04 -40.71
N LEU A 1082 -32.24 -22.51 -41.78
CA LEU A 1082 -31.52 -23.78 -41.77
C LEU A 1082 -30.25 -23.65 -40.92
N SER A 1083 -30.08 -24.51 -39.92
CA SER A 1083 -28.85 -24.61 -39.15
C SER A 1083 -28.45 -26.07 -38.90
N CYS A 1084 -27.21 -26.29 -38.48
CA CYS A 1084 -26.82 -27.57 -37.92
C CYS A 1084 -27.29 -27.68 -36.46
N TRP A 1085 -27.64 -28.89 -36.05
CA TRP A 1085 -28.13 -29.14 -34.70
C TRP A 1085 -27.16 -28.71 -33.60
N GLY A 1086 -25.84 -28.82 -33.84
CA GLY A 1086 -24.82 -28.35 -32.88
C GLY A 1086 -24.94 -26.85 -32.58
N CYS A 1087 -25.11 -26.02 -33.61
CA CYS A 1087 -25.32 -24.58 -33.45
C CYS A 1087 -26.66 -24.28 -32.77
N ASN A 1088 -27.76 -24.93 -33.19
CA ASN A 1088 -29.06 -24.72 -32.56
C ASN A 1088 -29.03 -25.08 -31.05
N ARG A 1089 -28.45 -26.23 -30.69
CA ARG A 1089 -28.32 -26.67 -29.30
C ARG A 1089 -27.44 -25.73 -28.47
N SER A 1090 -26.35 -25.21 -29.04
CA SER A 1090 -25.51 -24.19 -28.39
C SER A 1090 -26.29 -22.90 -28.12
N ARG A 1091 -27.24 -22.53 -28.98
CA ARG A 1091 -28.13 -21.37 -28.77
C ARG A 1091 -29.21 -21.62 -27.72
N GLN A 1092 -29.72 -22.85 -27.59
CA GLN A 1092 -30.70 -23.19 -26.54
C GLN A 1092 -30.11 -23.17 -25.13
N ASN A 1093 -28.81 -23.48 -24.98
CA ASN A 1093 -28.12 -23.46 -23.68
C ASN A 1093 -27.76 -22.04 -23.17
N LYS A 1094 -28.26 -20.96 -23.78
CA LYS A 1094 -28.04 -19.57 -23.34
C LYS A 1094 -29.11 -19.01 -22.40
N LYS A 1095 -29.91 -19.86 -21.73
CA LYS A 1095 -30.55 -19.49 -20.47
C LYS A 1095 -29.66 -19.96 -19.32
N LEU A 1096 -28.62 -19.18 -19.03
CA LEU A 1096 -27.90 -19.08 -17.75
C LEU A 1096 -26.96 -17.88 -17.83
#